data_AF-A0A1E3LMJ9-F1
#
_entry.id   AF-A0A1E3LMJ9-F1
#
_cell.length_a   1.000
_cell.length_b   1.000
_cell.length_c   1.000
_cell.angle_alpha   90.00
_cell.angle_beta   90.00
_cell.angle_gamma   90.00
#
_symmetry.space_group_name_H-M   'P 1'
#
loop_
_entity.id
_entity.type
_entity.pdbx_description
1 polymer ?
#
loop_
_entity_poly.entity_id
_entity_poly.type
_entity_poly.pdbx_seq_one_letter_code
_entity_poly.pdbx_strand_id
1 'polypeptide(L)'
;MTTPENTLINTTADAFVVEGDDSQVKLGDWYWVKSVASWDDAKTGRKKGDHYEWLGCAVKLGSNYVLLKSVAGGAARVHFDHFWETLRRELHPQSVLDAEVSKWQQTAKHLIEEIHDVTRRLGVSQPAGNTNTALPGSPGNALVVMSAQVEPKVYEQALVTAKQKTLPALHEQLKLAHEELACWMKAATLPLEAAITPMKETIATIDDRLFSLGLYAGLAESAVRCCEGQPAPADARLHVMQRRLYMDEECLLKYEAGGMEFANLGEFDRWMCKPENRDRILPHPRTLVAMRVRRLAKERETHGRPLAEFIKFQQEQADKFTYLYVRNGDAVWRITTELDFGEIIFPDSSIYLTGEPLMMKRSAGSITAFITTREYDALVREHDENEAKHAAWLSANPDEHRFRSPFRESAHIPGVGYFHAYEWEPFDKNSVFFDDGMALVNADIKEFNRVAVIIQGLFDRSEVLHPHPVVQTWVPESFARAVVLVNDGTAALYDGEKPDFEKFRAELNATLDEGSVVVGQERVWMMREAEKENARRDRDRRTGAPEYRYELYRPYDDSGPGRVTQIAEWRPRARTAVFYWEKESRQYGKPRVRKSVSVSAADLLNVSAYRPGDFLRFFSDPRTRAEYLEWAPLLLAAEDWHAGIVRDSTRHNSMRKNY
;
A
#
# COMPACT_ATOMS: atom_id res chain seq x y z
N MET A 1 27.25 34.65 1.74
CA MET A 1 26.49 33.41 1.50
C MET A 1 25.27 33.50 2.37
N THR A 2 24.12 33.74 1.73
CA THR A 2 22.84 34.08 2.35
C THR A 2 22.26 32.90 3.11
N THR A 3 22.04 33.11 4.41
CA THR A 3 21.27 32.25 5.32
C THR A 3 19.89 31.93 4.75
N PRO A 4 19.40 30.68 4.83
CA PRO A 4 18.00 30.39 4.56
C PRO A 4 17.19 30.92 5.75
N GLU A 5 16.38 31.96 5.51
CA GLU A 5 15.39 32.41 6.46
C GLU A 5 14.39 31.26 6.71
N ASN A 6 14.33 30.80 7.96
CA ASN A 6 13.25 29.95 8.45
C ASN A 6 11.96 30.77 8.43
N THR A 7 11.27 30.80 7.28
CA THR A 7 9.93 31.37 7.18
C THR A 7 8.96 30.37 7.81
N LEU A 8 8.71 30.52 9.11
CA LEU A 8 7.52 29.98 9.73
C LEU A 8 6.32 30.62 9.02
N ILE A 9 5.68 29.87 8.12
CA ILE A 9 4.39 30.28 7.54
C ILE A 9 3.38 30.22 8.69
N ASN A 10 3.04 31.38 9.23
CA ASN A 10 1.88 31.54 10.10
C ASN A 10 0.63 31.14 9.30
N THR A 11 0.08 29.97 9.57
CA THR A 11 -1.27 29.56 9.12
C THR A 11 -2.33 30.13 10.04
N THR A 12 -2.25 31.43 10.33
CA THR A 12 -3.45 32.21 10.63
C THR A 12 -4.25 32.34 9.33
N ALA A 13 -5.57 32.39 9.42
CA ALA A 13 -6.48 32.55 8.28
C ALA A 13 -6.33 33.95 7.64
N ASP A 14 -5.13 34.26 7.14
CA ASP A 14 -4.78 35.52 6.53
C ASP A 14 -5.26 35.49 5.07
N ALA A 15 -6.10 36.45 4.74
CA ALA A 15 -6.70 36.55 3.43
C ALA A 15 -5.62 36.80 2.37
N PHE A 16 -5.57 35.97 1.32
CA PHE A 16 -4.65 36.18 0.21
C PHE A 16 -5.11 37.39 -0.62
N VAL A 17 -4.19 38.33 -0.84
CA VAL A 17 -4.40 39.50 -1.69
C VAL A 17 -3.96 39.11 -3.11
N VAL A 18 -4.92 38.96 -4.02
CA VAL A 18 -4.63 38.87 -5.46
C VAL A 18 -4.58 40.31 -5.98
N GLU A 19 -3.50 40.71 -6.66
CA GLU A 19 -3.38 42.07 -7.21
C GLU A 19 -4.40 42.27 -8.34
N GLY A 20 -5.45 43.03 -8.02
CA GLY A 20 -6.56 43.39 -8.91
C GLY A 20 -7.74 43.87 -8.06
N ASP A 21 -8.04 45.16 -8.14
CA ASP A 21 -9.15 45.90 -7.51
C ASP A 21 -9.75 45.27 -6.21
N ASP A 22 -9.10 45.59 -5.10
CA ASP A 22 -9.67 45.69 -3.75
C ASP A 22 -10.52 44.52 -3.17
N SER A 23 -10.26 43.26 -3.57
CA SER A 23 -10.93 42.11 -2.95
C SER A 23 -9.99 40.97 -2.58
N GLN A 24 -9.60 40.95 -1.30
CA GLN A 24 -8.98 39.78 -0.66
C GLN A 24 -9.89 38.56 -0.79
N VAL A 25 -9.36 37.43 -1.28
CA VAL A 25 -10.09 36.16 -1.38
C VAL A 25 -10.23 35.57 0.03
N LYS A 26 -11.47 35.29 0.47
CA LYS A 26 -11.73 34.69 1.77
C LYS A 26 -12.32 33.30 1.66
N LEU A 27 -11.98 32.45 2.62
CA LEU A 27 -12.66 31.16 2.81
C LEU A 27 -14.15 31.40 3.08
N GLY A 28 -15.00 30.65 2.39
CA GLY A 28 -16.45 30.78 2.44
C GLY A 28 -17.05 31.79 1.45
N ASP A 29 -16.24 32.57 0.71
CA ASP A 29 -16.74 33.39 -0.40
C ASP A 29 -17.22 32.50 -1.56
N TRP A 30 -18.19 33.00 -2.32
CA TRP A 30 -18.80 32.29 -3.44
C TRP A 30 -18.46 32.95 -4.78
N TYR A 31 -18.24 32.11 -5.78
CA TYR A 31 -17.82 32.51 -7.12
C TYR A 31 -18.59 31.73 -8.19
N TRP A 32 -18.96 32.43 -9.27
CA TRP A 32 -19.37 31.83 -10.52
C TRP A 32 -18.12 31.41 -11.30
N VAL A 33 -18.01 30.11 -11.56
CA VAL A 33 -16.86 29.49 -12.22
C VAL A 33 -17.19 29.20 -13.66
N LYS A 34 -16.47 29.83 -14.59
CA LYS A 34 -16.57 29.54 -16.02
C LYS A 34 -15.92 28.18 -16.31
N SER A 35 -16.66 27.29 -16.97
CA SER A 35 -16.21 25.94 -17.32
C SER A 35 -16.66 25.56 -18.73
N VAL A 36 -16.04 24.53 -19.29
CA VAL A 36 -16.39 23.94 -20.59
C VAL A 36 -16.74 22.47 -20.38
N ALA A 37 -17.87 22.04 -20.92
CA ALA A 37 -18.31 20.65 -20.80
C ALA A 37 -17.34 19.71 -21.52
N SER A 38 -16.77 18.74 -20.79
CA SER A 38 -15.80 17.78 -21.33
C SER A 38 -16.44 16.51 -21.91
N TRP A 39 -17.70 16.24 -21.57
CA TRP A 39 -18.54 15.17 -22.11
C TRP A 39 -19.99 15.63 -22.29
N ASP A 40 -20.77 14.86 -23.06
CA ASP A 40 -22.21 15.09 -23.22
C ASP A 40 -22.95 14.68 -21.93
N ASP A 41 -23.61 15.63 -21.28
CA ASP A 41 -24.37 15.39 -20.06
C ASP A 41 -25.87 15.38 -20.36
N ALA A 42 -26.43 14.17 -20.41
CA ALA A 42 -27.85 13.96 -20.65
C ALA A 42 -28.76 14.53 -19.55
N LYS A 43 -28.26 14.76 -18.32
CA LYS A 43 -29.05 15.31 -17.22
C LYS A 43 -29.22 16.82 -17.33
N THR A 44 -28.15 17.52 -17.70
CA THR A 44 -28.18 18.99 -17.86
C THR A 44 -28.46 19.43 -19.30
N GLY A 45 -28.46 18.50 -20.26
CA GLY A 45 -28.64 18.76 -21.69
C GLY A 45 -27.42 19.42 -22.36
N ARG A 46 -26.29 19.50 -21.64
CA ARG A 46 -25.04 20.14 -22.12
C ARG A 46 -24.29 19.19 -23.05
N LYS A 47 -23.77 19.72 -24.14
CA LYS A 47 -22.91 18.99 -25.08
C LYS A 47 -21.44 19.30 -24.80
N LYS A 48 -20.57 18.36 -25.16
CA LYS A 48 -19.13 18.55 -25.10
C LYS A 48 -18.73 19.80 -25.88
N GLY A 49 -18.03 20.72 -25.21
CA GLY A 49 -17.62 22.02 -25.76
C GLY A 49 -18.50 23.20 -25.35
N ASP A 50 -19.66 22.96 -24.73
CA ASP A 50 -20.54 24.05 -24.27
C ASP A 50 -19.91 24.80 -23.08
N HIS A 51 -19.90 26.13 -23.15
CA HIS A 51 -19.49 27.01 -22.04
C HIS A 51 -20.64 27.16 -21.04
N TYR A 52 -20.35 26.98 -19.75
CA TYR A 52 -21.32 27.17 -18.68
C TYR A 52 -20.67 27.76 -17.43
N GLU A 53 -21.49 28.39 -16.58
CA GLU A 53 -21.07 28.83 -15.24
C GLU A 53 -21.71 27.92 -14.18
N TRP A 54 -20.97 27.66 -13.11
CA TRP A 54 -21.50 26.99 -11.92
C TRP A 54 -21.08 27.71 -10.65
N LEU A 55 -21.90 27.62 -9.62
CA LEU A 55 -21.68 28.31 -8.36
C LEU A 55 -20.79 27.47 -7.44
N GLY A 56 -19.63 28.02 -7.05
CA GLY A 56 -18.63 27.36 -6.21
C GLY A 56 -18.27 28.15 -4.97
N CYS A 57 -18.16 27.47 -3.84
CA CYS A 57 -17.71 28.04 -2.57
C CYS A 57 -16.20 27.82 -2.38
N ALA A 58 -15.46 28.85 -1.99
CA ALA A 58 -14.04 28.79 -1.70
C ALA A 58 -13.80 28.05 -0.38
N VAL A 59 -13.28 26.83 -0.44
CA VAL A 59 -13.14 25.95 0.73
C VAL A 59 -11.72 25.75 1.21
N LYS A 60 -10.71 26.02 0.36
CA LYS A 60 -9.30 26.00 0.71
C LYS A 60 -8.55 27.05 -0.12
N LEU A 61 -7.63 27.76 0.51
CA LEU A 61 -6.67 28.63 -0.15
C LEU A 61 -5.30 27.95 -0.05
N GLY A 62 -4.67 27.74 -1.21
CA GLY A 62 -3.28 27.35 -1.30
C GLY A 62 -2.36 28.56 -1.49
N SER A 63 -1.07 28.31 -1.66
CA SER A 63 -0.06 29.34 -1.90
C SER A 63 -0.24 30.04 -3.26
N ASN A 64 -0.76 29.33 -4.26
CA ASN A 64 -0.94 29.81 -5.63
C ASN A 64 -2.32 29.48 -6.24
N TYR A 65 -3.25 28.91 -5.47
CA TYR A 65 -4.55 28.49 -5.99
C TYR A 65 -5.68 28.64 -4.96
N VAL A 66 -6.93 28.66 -5.47
CA VAL A 66 -8.15 28.49 -4.67
C VAL A 66 -8.83 27.16 -5.02
N LEU A 67 -9.28 26.41 -4.03
CA LEU A 67 -10.15 25.24 -4.20
C LEU A 67 -11.61 25.66 -4.03
N LEU A 68 -12.40 25.45 -5.07
CA LEU A 68 -13.83 25.70 -5.10
C LEU A 68 -14.60 24.39 -5.07
N LYS A 69 -15.58 24.27 -4.17
CA LYS A 69 -16.55 23.17 -4.17
C LYS A 69 -17.88 23.62 -4.74
N SER A 70 -18.38 22.87 -5.71
CA SER A 70 -19.70 23.06 -6.30
C SER A 70 -20.81 22.54 -5.37
N VAL A 71 -22.01 23.04 -5.61
CA VAL A 71 -23.26 22.58 -4.97
C VAL A 71 -23.48 21.06 -5.16
N ALA A 72 -23.14 20.54 -6.35
CA ALA A 72 -23.32 19.14 -6.71
C ALA A 72 -22.17 18.21 -6.23
N GLY A 73 -21.19 18.74 -5.47
CA GLY A 73 -20.09 17.97 -4.89
C GLY A 73 -18.84 17.84 -5.76
N GLY A 74 -18.86 18.33 -7.00
CA GLY A 74 -17.64 18.52 -7.80
C GLY A 74 -16.73 19.60 -7.20
N ALA A 75 -15.43 19.53 -7.49
CA ALA A 75 -14.46 20.52 -7.03
C ALA A 75 -13.55 20.97 -8.19
N ALA A 76 -13.09 22.21 -8.14
CA ALA A 76 -12.14 22.76 -9.11
C ALA A 76 -11.06 23.57 -8.39
N ARG A 77 -9.83 23.48 -8.88
CA ARG A 77 -8.71 24.33 -8.45
C ARG A 77 -8.49 25.38 -9.52
N VAL A 78 -8.37 26.63 -9.10
CA VAL A 78 -8.09 27.76 -9.99
C VAL A 78 -6.83 28.45 -9.52
N HIS A 79 -5.85 28.58 -10.42
CA HIS A 79 -4.61 29.30 -10.17
C HIS A 79 -4.88 30.80 -10.01
N PHE A 80 -4.14 31.48 -9.12
CA PHE A 80 -4.39 32.91 -8.87
C PHE A 80 -4.15 33.80 -10.10
N ASP A 81 -3.22 33.43 -10.98
CA ASP A 81 -2.98 34.17 -12.25
C ASP A 81 -4.20 34.19 -13.17
N HIS A 82 -5.02 33.14 -13.14
CA HIS A 82 -6.24 33.03 -13.96
C HIS A 82 -7.52 33.33 -13.17
N PHE A 83 -7.39 33.86 -11.96
CA PHE A 83 -8.49 34.00 -11.01
C PHE A 83 -9.63 34.84 -11.58
N TRP A 84 -9.34 36.06 -12.03
CA TRP A 84 -10.37 36.98 -12.56
C TRP A 84 -10.82 36.65 -13.99
N GLU A 85 -10.06 35.84 -14.71
CA GLU A 85 -10.46 35.35 -16.04
C GLU A 85 -11.57 34.30 -15.93
N THR A 86 -11.42 33.41 -14.94
CA THR A 86 -12.27 32.23 -14.74
C THR A 86 -13.36 32.40 -13.68
N LEU A 87 -13.17 33.30 -12.71
CA LEU A 87 -14.08 33.50 -11.58
C LEU A 87 -14.73 34.87 -11.57
N ARG A 88 -16.02 34.89 -11.23
CA ARG A 88 -16.78 36.11 -10.93
C ARG A 88 -17.40 36.00 -9.55
N ARG A 89 -17.03 36.92 -8.63
CA ARG A 89 -17.53 36.91 -7.25
C ARG A 89 -19.05 37.11 -7.19
N GLU A 90 -19.72 36.33 -6.35
CA GLU A 90 -21.12 36.54 -5.98
C GLU A 90 -21.20 37.34 -4.68
N LEU A 91 -21.91 38.47 -4.69
CA LEU A 91 -22.00 39.38 -3.54
C LEU A 91 -23.08 38.96 -2.55
N HIS A 92 -24.12 38.26 -3.00
CA HIS A 92 -25.25 37.85 -2.16
C HIS A 92 -25.52 36.34 -2.28
N PRO A 93 -24.57 35.48 -1.91
CA PRO A 93 -24.68 34.03 -2.15
C PRO A 93 -25.88 33.40 -1.45
N GLN A 94 -26.23 33.85 -0.24
CA GLN A 94 -27.39 33.32 0.49
C GLN A 94 -28.69 33.53 -0.29
N SER A 95 -28.85 34.66 -0.97
CA SER A 95 -30.04 34.93 -1.77
C SER A 95 -30.18 33.97 -2.96
N VAL A 96 -29.07 33.59 -3.59
CA VAL A 96 -29.04 32.62 -4.69
C VAL A 96 -29.37 31.23 -4.18
N LEU A 97 -28.77 30.82 -3.06
CA LEU A 97 -29.04 29.53 -2.42
C LEU A 97 -30.51 29.42 -2.00
N ASP A 98 -31.05 30.43 -1.32
CA ASP A 98 -32.44 30.44 -0.85
C ASP A 98 -33.44 30.44 -2.01
N ALA A 99 -33.12 31.12 -3.11
CA ALA A 99 -33.95 31.15 -4.32
C ALA A 99 -34.02 29.77 -4.98
N GLU A 100 -32.88 29.07 -5.15
CA GLU A 100 -32.86 27.73 -5.73
C GLU A 100 -33.50 26.69 -4.78
N VAL A 101 -33.26 26.77 -3.47
CA VAL A 101 -33.96 25.94 -2.48
C VAL A 101 -35.47 26.13 -2.58
N SER A 102 -35.94 27.38 -2.64
CA SER A 102 -37.37 27.70 -2.76
C SER A 102 -37.99 27.16 -4.05
N LYS A 103 -37.26 27.27 -5.17
CA LYS A 103 -37.68 26.75 -6.49
C LYS A 103 -37.83 25.23 -6.48
N TRP A 104 -36.88 24.49 -5.92
CA TRP A 104 -36.95 23.03 -5.84
C TRP A 104 -38.02 22.57 -4.82
N GLN A 105 -38.23 23.30 -3.72
CA GLN A 105 -39.35 23.07 -2.82
C GLN A 105 -40.71 23.25 -3.51
N GLN A 106 -40.88 24.33 -4.29
CA GLN A 106 -42.10 24.57 -5.06
C GLN A 106 -42.32 23.49 -6.13
N THR A 107 -41.25 23.08 -6.82
CA THR A 107 -41.30 22.00 -7.83
C THR A 107 -41.70 20.67 -7.20
N ALA A 108 -41.09 20.30 -6.07
CA ALA A 108 -41.45 19.09 -5.35
C ALA A 108 -42.92 19.13 -4.86
N LYS A 109 -43.38 20.29 -4.35
CA LYS A 109 -44.78 20.49 -3.95
C LYS A 109 -45.73 20.31 -5.13
N HIS A 110 -45.43 20.92 -6.28
CA HIS A 110 -46.22 20.78 -7.50
C HIS A 110 -46.29 19.33 -7.97
N LEU A 111 -45.16 18.61 -7.99
CA LEU A 111 -45.13 17.19 -8.37
C LEU A 111 -45.93 16.30 -7.41
N ILE A 112 -45.90 16.60 -6.11
CA ILE A 112 -46.74 15.91 -5.12
C ILE A 112 -48.22 16.20 -5.36
N GLU A 113 -48.59 17.45 -5.67
CA GLU A 113 -49.95 17.83 -6.04
C GLU A 113 -50.42 17.12 -7.32
N GLU A 114 -49.56 17.00 -8.34
CA GLU A 114 -49.85 16.23 -9.56
C GLU A 114 -50.03 14.74 -9.27
N ILE A 115 -49.19 14.14 -8.44
CA ILE A 115 -49.34 12.74 -8.02
C ILE A 115 -50.67 12.56 -7.26
N HIS A 116 -51.03 13.49 -6.37
CA HIS A 116 -52.31 13.48 -5.67
C HIS A 116 -53.49 13.67 -6.62
N ASP A 117 -53.39 14.51 -7.63
CA ASP A 117 -54.45 14.72 -8.62
C ASP A 117 -54.62 13.51 -9.54
N VAL A 118 -53.53 12.88 -9.99
CA VAL A 118 -53.58 11.63 -10.78
C VAL A 118 -54.20 10.51 -9.94
N THR A 119 -53.78 10.35 -8.68
CA THR A 119 -54.34 9.32 -7.79
C THR A 119 -55.80 9.59 -7.39
N ARG A 120 -56.21 10.86 -7.24
CA ARG A 120 -57.61 11.27 -7.01
C ARG A 120 -58.48 11.02 -8.24
N ARG A 121 -58.01 11.38 -9.44
CA ARG A 121 -58.71 11.11 -10.72
C ARG A 121 -58.93 9.62 -10.97
N LEU A 122 -58.02 8.78 -10.46
CA LEU A 122 -58.09 7.32 -10.56
C LEU A 122 -58.80 6.66 -9.35
N GLY A 123 -59.30 7.44 -8.38
CA GLY A 123 -60.01 6.90 -7.22
C GLY A 123 -59.16 6.03 -6.27
N VAL A 124 -57.83 6.13 -6.33
CA VAL A 124 -56.87 5.28 -5.58
C VAL A 124 -56.36 5.97 -4.31
N SER A 125 -56.79 7.20 -4.01
CA SER A 125 -56.28 7.99 -2.87
C SER A 125 -56.55 7.34 -1.51
N GLN A 126 -55.52 7.28 -0.65
CA GLN A 126 -55.72 7.14 0.80
C GLN A 126 -56.03 8.52 1.42
N PRO A 127 -56.95 8.63 2.39
CA PRO A 127 -57.17 9.88 3.09
C PRO A 127 -55.96 10.20 3.98
N ALA A 128 -55.23 11.25 3.65
CA ALA A 128 -54.19 11.79 4.53
C ALA A 128 -54.85 12.48 5.73
N GLY A 129 -54.88 11.80 6.88
CA GLY A 129 -54.97 12.40 8.21
C GLY A 129 -56.30 13.03 8.64
N ASN A 130 -56.98 12.35 9.57
CA ASN A 130 -58.02 12.83 10.51
C ASN A 130 -59.41 13.22 9.95
N THR A 131 -60.29 12.24 9.81
CA THR A 131 -61.52 12.10 10.62
C THR A 131 -62.13 10.71 10.42
N ASN A 132 -62.62 10.11 11.50
CA ASN A 132 -63.36 8.84 11.50
C ASN A 132 -64.56 8.91 10.55
N THR A 133 -64.56 8.09 9.49
CA THR A 133 -65.68 7.31 8.91
C THR A 133 -65.50 7.05 7.41
N ALA A 134 -64.56 6.18 7.03
CA ALA A 134 -64.66 5.33 5.84
C ALA A 134 -63.50 4.33 5.82
N LEU A 135 -63.80 3.05 5.61
CA LEU A 135 -62.81 1.98 5.51
C LEU A 135 -61.87 2.20 4.30
N PRO A 136 -60.54 1.95 4.44
CA PRO A 136 -59.60 2.04 3.33
C PRO A 136 -59.92 0.97 2.28
N GLY A 137 -60.01 1.34 1.01
CA GLY A 137 -60.26 0.40 -0.09
C GLY A 137 -61.73 0.02 -0.32
N SER A 138 -62.70 0.81 0.18
CA SER A 138 -64.11 0.56 -0.15
C SER A 138 -64.35 0.67 -1.66
N PRO A 139 -64.95 -0.35 -2.32
CA PRO A 139 -65.27 -0.33 -3.75
C PRO A 139 -66.19 0.84 -4.13
N GLY A 140 -66.80 1.52 -3.16
CA GLY A 140 -67.64 2.70 -3.36
C GLY A 140 -66.95 3.88 -4.06
N ASN A 141 -65.67 4.19 -3.76
CA ASN A 141 -64.99 5.33 -4.40
C ASN A 141 -64.61 5.05 -5.85
N ALA A 142 -64.24 3.81 -6.17
CA ALA A 142 -64.02 3.37 -7.55
C ALA A 142 -65.35 3.34 -8.33
N LEU A 143 -66.44 2.88 -7.71
CA LEU A 143 -67.78 2.86 -8.30
C LEU A 143 -68.34 4.27 -8.57
N VAL A 144 -68.02 5.27 -7.74
CA VAL A 144 -68.43 6.67 -7.94
C VAL A 144 -67.66 7.35 -9.09
N VAL A 145 -66.41 6.95 -9.35
CA VAL A 145 -65.65 7.44 -10.51
C VAL A 145 -66.08 6.69 -11.78
N MET A 146 -66.38 5.39 -11.69
CA MET A 146 -66.93 4.59 -12.78
C MET A 146 -68.34 5.01 -13.20
N SER A 147 -69.15 5.56 -12.30
CA SER A 147 -70.49 6.08 -12.66
C SER A 147 -70.45 7.44 -13.36
N ALA A 148 -69.32 8.16 -13.26
CA ALA A 148 -69.12 9.46 -13.90
C ALA A 148 -68.36 9.37 -15.25
N GLN A 149 -67.73 8.23 -15.55
CA GLN A 149 -66.97 8.02 -16.79
C GLN A 149 -67.70 7.09 -17.76
N VAL A 150 -67.69 7.49 -19.03
CA VAL A 150 -68.21 6.72 -20.17
C VAL A 150 -67.16 5.65 -20.52
N GLU A 151 -67.51 4.36 -20.33
CA GLU A 151 -66.77 3.13 -20.68
C GLU A 151 -65.68 2.57 -19.72
N PRO A 152 -65.89 1.36 -19.13
CA PRO A 152 -64.94 0.66 -18.25
C PRO A 152 -63.55 0.37 -18.83
N LYS A 153 -63.44 0.15 -20.16
CA LYS A 153 -62.15 -0.14 -20.82
C LYS A 153 -61.22 1.07 -20.86
N VAL A 154 -61.78 2.27 -20.96
CA VAL A 154 -61.00 3.53 -20.97
C VAL A 154 -60.38 3.76 -19.59
N TYR A 155 -61.14 3.47 -18.52
CA TYR A 155 -60.67 3.55 -17.14
C TYR A 155 -59.54 2.53 -16.83
N GLU A 156 -59.68 1.28 -17.30
CA GLU A 156 -58.62 0.27 -17.18
C GLU A 156 -57.33 0.69 -17.89
N GLN A 157 -57.42 1.22 -19.12
CA GLN A 157 -56.28 1.74 -19.86
C GLN A 157 -55.63 2.94 -19.17
N ALA A 158 -56.42 3.82 -18.54
CA ALA A 158 -55.91 4.94 -17.75
C ALA A 158 -55.15 4.47 -16.50
N LEU A 159 -55.66 3.45 -15.79
CA LEU A 159 -54.97 2.82 -14.66
C LEU A 159 -53.66 2.15 -15.05
N VAL A 160 -53.64 1.41 -16.17
CA VAL A 160 -52.43 0.76 -16.70
C VAL A 160 -51.39 1.81 -17.11
N THR A 161 -51.81 2.86 -17.81
CA THR A 161 -50.92 3.95 -18.24
C THR A 161 -50.34 4.72 -17.05
N ALA A 162 -51.16 5.01 -16.04
CA ALA A 162 -50.71 5.67 -14.82
C ALA A 162 -49.71 4.80 -14.04
N LYS A 163 -49.96 3.50 -13.91
CA LYS A 163 -49.06 2.56 -13.22
C LYS A 163 -47.74 2.36 -13.96
N GLN A 164 -47.77 2.24 -15.29
CA GLN A 164 -46.59 1.85 -16.08
C GLN A 164 -45.75 3.03 -16.55
N LYS A 165 -46.33 4.22 -16.73
CA LYS A 165 -45.64 5.37 -17.34
C LYS A 165 -45.73 6.62 -16.48
N THR A 166 -46.93 7.09 -16.16
CA THR A 166 -47.11 8.44 -15.56
C THR A 166 -46.62 8.52 -14.12
N LEU A 167 -47.03 7.61 -13.23
CA LEU A 167 -46.58 7.62 -11.84
C LEU A 167 -45.09 7.32 -11.69
N PRO A 168 -44.50 6.33 -12.40
CA PRO A 168 -43.05 6.15 -12.37
C PRO A 168 -42.28 7.37 -12.86
N ALA A 169 -42.73 8.04 -13.93
CA ALA A 169 -42.08 9.25 -14.43
C ALA A 169 -42.17 10.42 -13.43
N LEU A 170 -43.34 10.63 -12.80
CA LEU A 170 -43.52 11.67 -11.78
C LEU A 170 -42.70 11.36 -10.51
N HIS A 171 -42.62 10.10 -10.08
CA HIS A 171 -41.76 9.71 -8.96
C HIS A 171 -40.28 9.92 -9.27
N GLU A 172 -39.84 9.63 -10.51
CA GLU A 172 -38.45 9.88 -10.91
C GLU A 172 -38.13 11.38 -10.93
N GLN A 173 -39.04 12.21 -11.47
CA GLN A 173 -38.90 13.66 -11.42
C GLN A 173 -38.90 14.19 -9.98
N LEU A 174 -39.76 13.64 -9.11
CA LEU A 174 -39.82 14.00 -7.70
C LEU A 174 -38.53 13.61 -6.99
N LYS A 175 -37.98 12.43 -7.28
CA LYS A 175 -36.70 11.98 -6.74
C LYS A 175 -35.56 12.93 -7.15
N LEU A 176 -35.46 13.28 -8.43
CA LEU A 176 -34.48 14.25 -8.92
C LEU A 176 -34.63 15.61 -8.23
N ALA A 177 -35.86 16.11 -8.07
CA ALA A 177 -36.12 17.37 -7.36
C ALA A 177 -35.68 17.34 -5.89
N HIS A 178 -35.86 16.20 -5.21
CA HIS A 178 -35.38 16.03 -3.83
C HIS A 178 -33.84 15.90 -3.74
N GLU A 179 -33.21 15.22 -4.70
CA GLU A 179 -31.74 15.12 -4.79
C GLU A 179 -31.13 16.51 -4.96
N GLU A 180 -31.66 17.31 -5.88
CA GLU A 180 -31.22 18.70 -6.08
C GLU A 180 -31.48 19.55 -4.82
N LEU A 181 -32.67 19.46 -4.23
CA LEU A 181 -32.98 20.17 -2.98
C LEU A 181 -31.97 19.85 -1.87
N ALA A 182 -31.61 18.58 -1.70
CA ALA A 182 -30.63 18.16 -0.72
C ALA A 182 -29.23 18.70 -1.03
N CYS A 183 -28.82 18.72 -2.30
CA CYS A 183 -27.55 19.33 -2.73
C CYS A 183 -27.48 20.82 -2.39
N TRP A 184 -28.52 21.60 -2.70
CA TRP A 184 -28.58 23.04 -2.40
C TRP A 184 -28.64 23.32 -0.89
N MET A 185 -29.38 22.53 -0.11
CA MET A 185 -29.39 22.65 1.35
C MET A 185 -28.02 22.35 1.98
N LYS A 186 -27.33 21.33 1.49
CA LYS A 186 -25.96 21.00 1.92
C LYS A 186 -24.97 22.08 1.52
N ALA A 187 -25.16 22.70 0.36
CA ALA A 187 -24.27 23.75 -0.12
C ALA A 187 -24.21 24.97 0.83
N ALA A 188 -25.30 25.27 1.53
CA ALA A 188 -25.34 26.33 2.54
C ALA A 188 -24.40 26.07 3.75
N THR A 189 -23.98 24.82 3.99
CA THR A 189 -23.02 24.50 5.07
C THR A 189 -21.56 24.61 4.62
N LEU A 190 -21.28 24.77 3.32
CA LEU A 190 -19.90 24.83 2.79
C LEU A 190 -19.04 25.96 3.38
N PRO A 191 -19.55 27.19 3.60
CA PRO A 191 -18.75 28.24 4.25
C PRO A 191 -18.32 27.88 5.68
N LEU A 192 -19.19 27.18 6.43
CA LEU A 192 -18.86 26.71 7.77
C LEU A 192 -17.81 25.60 7.73
N GLU A 193 -17.93 24.65 6.80
CA GLU A 193 -16.90 23.63 6.57
C GLU A 193 -15.55 24.27 6.22
N ALA A 194 -15.55 25.29 5.37
CA ALA A 194 -14.35 26.04 4.99
C ALA A 194 -13.68 26.71 6.21
N ALA A 195 -14.46 27.29 7.12
CA ALA A 195 -13.96 27.93 8.33
C ALA A 195 -13.33 26.95 9.34
N ILE A 196 -13.76 25.68 9.34
CA ILE A 196 -13.23 24.64 10.23
C ILE A 196 -11.90 24.07 9.71
N THR A 197 -11.65 24.11 8.41
CA THR A 197 -10.43 23.54 7.78
C THR A 197 -9.12 24.03 8.42
N PRO A 198 -8.87 25.35 8.59
CA PRO A 198 -7.64 25.84 9.23
C PRO A 198 -7.48 25.38 10.70
N MET A 199 -8.59 25.21 11.42
CA MET A 199 -8.55 24.72 12.80
C MET A 199 -8.07 23.27 12.86
N LYS A 200 -8.51 22.43 11.91
CA LYS A 200 -8.05 21.02 11.81
C LYS A 200 -6.56 20.95 11.49
N GLU A 201 -6.08 21.80 10.58
CA GLU A 201 -4.65 21.88 10.23
C GLU A 201 -3.80 22.35 11.43
N THR A 202 -4.32 23.29 12.23
CA THR A 202 -3.67 23.74 13.46
C THR A 202 -3.58 22.63 14.50
N ILE A 203 -4.67 21.88 14.73
CA ILE A 203 -4.67 20.73 15.65
C ILE A 203 -3.65 19.68 15.21
N ALA A 204 -3.63 19.34 13.91
CA ALA A 204 -2.66 18.40 13.36
C ALA A 204 -1.21 18.86 13.58
N THR A 205 -0.95 20.17 13.51
CA THR A 205 0.38 20.74 13.80
C THR A 205 0.74 20.64 15.29
N ILE A 206 -0.23 20.82 16.20
CA ILE A 206 -0.02 20.66 17.64
C ILE A 206 0.28 19.20 17.98
N ASP A 207 -0.53 18.26 17.48
CA ASP A 207 -0.36 16.83 17.69
C ASP A 207 1.02 16.37 17.19
N ASP A 208 1.46 16.90 16.05
CA ASP A 208 2.76 16.59 15.49
C ASP A 208 3.94 17.12 16.33
N ARG A 209 3.82 18.33 16.89
CA ARG A 209 4.83 18.87 17.80
C ARG A 209 4.87 18.08 19.10
N LEU A 210 3.71 17.68 19.63
CA LEU A 210 3.61 16.84 20.81
C LEU A 210 4.27 15.47 20.57
N PHE A 211 4.02 14.85 19.42
CA PHE A 211 4.68 13.61 19.01
C PHE A 211 6.20 13.77 18.92
N SER A 212 6.68 14.82 18.26
CA SER A 212 8.13 15.10 18.14
C SER A 212 8.80 15.35 19.50
N LEU A 213 8.11 16.04 20.42
CA LEU A 213 8.57 16.21 21.80
C LEU A 213 8.59 14.88 22.56
N GLY A 214 7.60 14.01 22.33
CA GLY A 214 7.55 12.66 22.90
C GLY A 214 8.73 11.80 22.47
N LEU A 215 9.09 11.85 21.18
CA LEU A 215 10.31 11.21 20.64
C LEU A 215 11.57 11.82 21.25
N TYR A 216 11.66 13.16 21.31
CA TYR A 216 12.81 13.83 21.92
C TYR A 216 12.97 13.48 23.40
N ALA A 217 11.89 13.36 24.17
CA ALA A 217 11.97 13.05 25.60
C ALA A 217 12.07 11.53 25.87
N GLY A 218 11.82 10.70 24.86
CA GLY A 218 11.81 9.24 24.97
C GLY A 218 10.67 8.70 25.81
N LEU A 219 9.51 9.37 25.83
CA LEU A 219 8.37 9.01 26.69
C LEU A 219 7.82 7.61 26.41
N ALA A 220 7.87 7.19 25.15
CA ALA A 220 7.43 5.88 24.69
C ALA A 220 8.61 5.00 24.23
N GLU A 221 9.83 5.34 24.63
CA GLU A 221 11.02 4.58 24.26
C GLU A 221 11.35 3.53 25.31
N SER A 222 11.79 2.37 24.85
CA SER A 222 12.32 1.31 25.71
C SER A 222 13.70 0.92 25.22
N ALA A 223 14.72 1.10 26.06
CA ALA A 223 16.08 0.69 25.80
C ALA A 223 16.42 -0.60 26.57
N VAL A 224 16.88 -1.62 25.86
CA VAL A 224 17.36 -2.89 26.41
C VAL A 224 18.83 -3.03 26.11
N ARG A 225 19.65 -3.23 27.14
CA ARG A 225 21.07 -3.54 26.98
C ARG A 225 21.23 -4.99 26.55
N CYS A 226 21.71 -5.23 25.33
CA CYS A 226 21.88 -6.56 24.76
C CYS A 226 23.23 -7.17 25.18
N CYS A 227 24.29 -6.37 25.22
CA CYS A 227 25.57 -6.75 25.80
C CYS A 227 26.23 -5.58 26.56
N GLU A 228 26.99 -5.96 27.59
CA GLU A 228 27.89 -5.08 28.29
C GLU A 228 29.26 -5.09 27.64
N GLY A 229 30.00 -4.00 27.79
CA GLY A 229 31.32 -3.84 27.21
C GLY A 229 31.92 -2.48 27.50
N GLN A 230 33.18 -2.27 27.10
CA GLN A 230 33.82 -0.97 27.23
C GLN A 230 33.15 0.02 26.26
N PRO A 231 32.77 1.23 26.72
CA PRO A 231 32.21 2.25 25.85
C PRO A 231 33.27 2.77 24.88
N ALA A 232 32.84 3.29 23.73
CA ALA A 232 33.76 3.92 22.78
C ALA A 232 34.36 5.21 23.37
N PRO A 233 35.54 5.65 22.87
CA PRO A 233 36.15 6.92 23.25
C PRO A 233 35.20 8.11 23.10
N ALA A 234 35.36 9.12 23.96
CA ALA A 234 34.40 10.23 24.02
C ALA A 234 34.26 11.01 22.71
N ASP A 235 35.35 11.13 21.95
CA ASP A 235 35.47 11.78 20.66
C ASP A 235 35.00 10.92 19.47
N ALA A 236 34.64 9.65 19.70
CA ALA A 236 34.14 8.78 18.66
C ALA A 236 32.82 9.31 18.06
N ARG A 237 32.75 9.34 16.73
CA ARG A 237 31.55 9.81 16.01
C ARG A 237 30.53 8.69 15.86
N LEU A 238 29.25 9.03 15.97
CA LEU A 238 28.14 8.13 15.70
C LEU A 238 27.97 7.95 14.20
N HIS A 239 28.12 6.72 13.71
CA HIS A 239 27.87 6.36 12.32
C HIS A 239 26.44 5.88 12.18
N VAL A 240 25.62 6.59 11.40
CA VAL A 240 24.23 6.24 11.15
C VAL A 240 24.16 5.57 9.79
N MET A 241 23.75 4.31 9.75
CA MET A 241 23.61 3.54 8.51
C MET A 241 22.29 3.91 7.82
N GLN A 242 22.31 4.16 6.52
CA GLN A 242 21.16 4.64 5.76
C GLN A 242 20.06 3.59 5.64
N ARG A 243 20.46 2.35 5.33
CA ARG A 243 19.54 1.27 5.03
C ARG A 243 19.02 0.59 6.30
N ARG A 244 17.69 0.41 6.37
CA ARG A 244 17.07 -0.50 7.34
C ARG A 244 17.38 -1.94 6.95
N LEU A 245 17.88 -2.72 7.91
CA LEU A 245 18.14 -4.14 7.75
C LEU A 245 16.98 -5.00 8.26
N TYR A 246 16.98 -6.27 7.91
CA TYR A 246 15.96 -7.22 8.32
C TYR A 246 16.61 -8.36 9.10
N MET A 247 16.12 -8.61 10.31
CA MET A 247 16.76 -9.54 11.23
C MET A 247 16.79 -10.95 10.65
N ASP A 248 15.69 -11.44 10.08
CA ASP A 248 15.61 -12.75 9.43
C ASP A 248 16.58 -12.93 8.26
N GLU A 249 16.75 -11.90 7.42
CA GLU A 249 17.74 -11.86 6.34
C GLU A 249 19.17 -11.96 6.87
N GLU A 250 19.46 -11.28 7.99
CA GLU A 250 20.80 -11.25 8.58
C GLU A 250 21.16 -12.49 9.42
N CYS A 251 20.18 -13.09 10.10
CA CYS A 251 20.37 -14.20 11.03
C CYS A 251 19.72 -15.49 10.51
N LEU A 252 20.13 -15.99 9.35
CA LEU A 252 19.68 -17.28 8.76
C LEU A 252 19.70 -18.52 9.71
N LEU A 253 20.18 -18.35 10.95
CA LEU A 253 20.25 -19.23 12.11
C LEU A 253 19.04 -20.17 12.37
N LYS A 254 17.83 -19.87 11.87
CA LYS A 254 16.64 -20.75 12.01
C LYS A 254 15.72 -20.73 10.77
N TYR A 255 16.29 -20.86 9.57
CA TYR A 255 15.48 -20.89 8.35
C TYR A 255 14.44 -22.03 8.33
N GLU A 256 14.72 -23.18 8.96
CA GLU A 256 13.87 -24.39 8.94
C GLU A 256 12.42 -24.16 9.41
N ALA A 257 12.20 -23.17 10.27
CA ALA A 257 10.89 -22.78 10.80
C ALA A 257 10.27 -21.59 10.03
N GLY A 258 10.80 -21.21 8.87
CA GLY A 258 10.40 -20.03 8.11
C GLY A 258 11.02 -18.71 8.61
N GLY A 259 12.24 -18.78 9.15
CA GLY A 259 13.01 -17.62 9.64
C GLY A 259 12.70 -17.19 11.08
N MET A 260 13.24 -16.03 11.47
CA MET A 260 13.06 -15.47 12.81
C MET A 260 11.65 -14.88 13.03
N GLU A 261 11.20 -14.86 14.27
CA GLU A 261 9.95 -14.25 14.73
C GLU A 261 10.22 -13.32 15.91
N PHE A 262 9.27 -12.41 16.21
CA PHE A 262 9.34 -11.55 17.40
C PHE A 262 9.59 -12.34 18.70
N ALA A 263 9.04 -13.55 18.84
CA ALA A 263 9.25 -14.39 20.02
C ALA A 263 10.73 -14.77 20.25
N ASN A 264 11.57 -14.71 19.20
CA ASN A 264 12.98 -15.06 19.24
C ASN A 264 13.90 -13.85 19.38
N LEU A 265 13.36 -12.65 19.66
CA LEU A 265 14.15 -11.42 19.70
C LEU A 265 15.30 -11.48 20.74
N GLY A 266 15.10 -12.16 21.87
CA GLY A 266 16.17 -12.38 22.85
C GLY A 266 17.25 -13.39 22.42
N GLU A 267 16.97 -14.27 21.46
CA GLU A 267 18.00 -15.10 20.80
C GLU A 267 18.79 -14.28 19.78
N PHE A 268 18.10 -13.40 19.05
CA PHE A 268 18.72 -12.46 18.12
C PHE A 268 19.70 -11.54 18.83
N ASP A 269 19.30 -10.94 19.95
CA ASP A 269 20.19 -10.07 20.73
C ASP A 269 21.48 -10.81 21.10
N ARG A 270 21.38 -12.06 21.57
CA ARG A 270 22.56 -12.89 21.89
C ARG A 270 23.42 -13.20 20.66
N TRP A 271 22.81 -13.42 19.51
CA TRP A 271 23.52 -13.64 18.24
C TRP A 271 24.23 -12.37 17.76
N MET A 272 23.56 -11.22 17.84
CA MET A 272 24.07 -9.89 17.48
C MET A 272 25.29 -9.51 18.33
N CYS A 273 25.32 -9.91 19.60
CA CYS A 273 26.44 -9.63 20.50
C CYS A 273 27.72 -10.42 20.21
N LYS A 274 27.72 -11.41 19.31
CA LYS A 274 28.94 -12.12 18.91
C LYS A 274 29.83 -11.20 18.06
N PRO A 275 31.16 -11.10 18.29
CA PRO A 275 32.03 -10.16 17.58
C PRO A 275 31.92 -10.24 16.05
N GLU A 276 31.88 -11.46 15.50
CA GLU A 276 31.75 -11.71 14.05
C GLU A 276 30.47 -11.09 13.45
N ASN A 277 29.34 -11.16 14.16
CA ASN A 277 28.07 -10.61 13.69
C ASN A 277 27.97 -9.11 13.99
N ARG A 278 28.40 -8.72 15.19
CA ARG A 278 28.46 -7.33 15.66
C ARG A 278 29.27 -6.47 14.72
N ASP A 279 30.48 -6.87 14.40
CA ASP A 279 31.40 -6.07 13.59
C ASP A 279 30.99 -6.10 12.11
N ARG A 280 30.17 -7.07 11.69
CA ARG A 280 29.58 -7.11 10.35
C ARG A 280 28.41 -6.13 10.19
N ILE A 281 27.49 -6.08 11.15
CA ILE A 281 26.26 -5.26 11.07
C ILE A 281 26.48 -3.85 11.63
N LEU A 282 27.27 -3.73 12.70
CA LEU A 282 27.58 -2.49 13.41
C LEU A 282 29.10 -2.24 13.31
N PRO A 283 29.66 -1.94 12.12
CA PRO A 283 31.11 -2.00 11.86
C PRO A 283 31.94 -0.96 12.62
N HIS A 284 31.36 0.19 12.97
CA HIS A 284 32.09 1.26 13.65
C HIS A 284 31.89 1.19 15.17
N PRO A 285 32.85 1.68 15.98
CA PRO A 285 32.74 1.70 17.43
C PRO A 285 31.47 2.40 17.95
N ARG A 286 30.99 3.42 17.25
CA ARG A 286 29.64 3.97 17.46
C ARG A 286 28.85 3.85 16.18
N THR A 287 27.88 2.97 16.17
CA THR A 287 27.03 2.72 14.99
C THR A 287 25.57 2.65 15.40
N LEU A 288 24.69 3.22 14.59
CA LEU A 288 23.23 3.11 14.70
C LEU A 288 22.70 2.47 13.41
N VAL A 289 21.92 1.40 13.58
CA VAL A 289 21.26 0.68 12.48
C VAL A 289 19.79 0.47 12.84
N ALA A 290 18.90 0.78 11.91
CA ALA A 290 17.49 0.38 12.02
C ALA A 290 17.31 -1.06 11.54
N MET A 291 16.63 -1.88 12.33
CA MET A 291 16.34 -3.28 12.00
C MET A 291 14.85 -3.58 12.18
N ARG A 292 14.21 -4.15 11.15
CA ARG A 292 12.86 -4.74 11.26
C ARG A 292 12.98 -6.25 11.37
N VAL A 293 12.03 -6.92 12.02
CA VAL A 293 12.09 -8.39 12.16
C VAL A 293 12.10 -9.08 10.80
N ARG A 294 11.23 -8.63 9.87
CA ARG A 294 11.07 -9.24 8.53
C ARG A 294 10.71 -8.24 7.44
N ARG A 295 11.14 -8.50 6.21
CA ARG A 295 10.69 -7.79 5.00
C ARG A 295 9.36 -8.33 4.49
N LEU A 296 9.27 -9.66 4.37
CA LEU A 296 8.14 -10.36 3.80
C LEU A 296 7.28 -10.98 4.89
N ALA A 297 5.96 -10.92 4.70
CA ALA A 297 5.00 -11.55 5.59
C ALA A 297 5.30 -13.06 5.70
N LYS A 298 5.31 -13.57 6.93
CA LYS A 298 5.42 -15.01 7.16
C LYS A 298 4.09 -15.68 6.86
N GLU A 299 4.11 -16.70 6.02
CA GLU A 299 2.99 -17.63 5.95
C GLU A 299 2.87 -18.37 7.29
N ARG A 300 1.73 -18.17 7.96
CA ARG A 300 1.37 -18.83 9.21
C ARG A 300 0.14 -19.68 8.96
N GLU A 301 0.30 -21.00 9.01
CA GLU A 301 -0.83 -21.92 8.95
C GLU A 301 -1.66 -21.81 10.24
N THR A 302 -2.88 -21.32 10.14
CA THR A 302 -3.81 -21.18 11.28
C THR A 302 -4.81 -22.34 11.36
N HIS A 303 -4.83 -23.21 10.34
CA HIS A 303 -5.81 -24.29 10.14
C HIS A 303 -7.28 -23.82 10.27
N GLY A 304 -7.56 -22.54 9.99
CA GLY A 304 -8.90 -21.94 10.09
C GLY A 304 -9.45 -21.82 11.51
N ARG A 305 -8.58 -21.74 12.53
CA ARG A 305 -9.00 -21.51 13.93
C ARG A 305 -9.04 -20.01 14.24
N PRO A 306 -10.18 -19.45 14.71
CA PRO A 306 -10.29 -18.00 14.98
C PRO A 306 -9.26 -17.44 15.95
N LEU A 307 -8.93 -18.19 17.02
CA LEU A 307 -7.88 -17.78 17.96
C LEU A 307 -6.49 -17.76 17.31
N ALA A 308 -6.21 -18.70 16.41
CA ALA A 308 -4.93 -18.73 15.70
C ALA A 308 -4.83 -17.60 14.67
N GLU A 309 -5.94 -17.18 14.06
CA GLU A 309 -6.00 -16.00 13.20
C GLU A 309 -5.77 -14.70 13.97
N PHE A 310 -6.33 -14.57 15.18
CA PHE A 310 -6.04 -13.43 16.06
C PHE A 310 -4.55 -13.38 16.46
N ILE A 311 -3.98 -14.52 16.84
CA ILE A 311 -2.55 -14.64 17.16
C ILE A 311 -1.70 -14.29 15.93
N LYS A 312 -2.07 -14.78 14.73
CA LYS A 312 -1.40 -14.45 13.47
C LYS A 312 -1.41 -12.94 13.23
N PHE A 313 -2.56 -12.28 13.36
CA PHE A 313 -2.67 -10.83 13.17
C PHE A 313 -1.78 -10.06 14.15
N GLN A 314 -1.79 -10.46 15.42
CA GLN A 314 -0.93 -9.84 16.44
C GLN A 314 0.57 -10.04 16.12
N GLN A 315 0.96 -11.23 15.67
CA GLN A 315 2.34 -11.53 15.28
C GLN A 315 2.75 -10.81 13.99
N GLU A 316 1.86 -10.64 13.02
CA GLU A 316 2.12 -9.85 11.81
C GLU A 316 2.31 -8.37 12.11
N GLN A 317 1.58 -7.82 13.07
CA GLN A 317 1.86 -6.48 13.58
C GLN A 317 3.21 -6.44 14.30
N ALA A 318 3.53 -7.49 15.09
CA ALA A 318 4.80 -7.58 15.80
C ALA A 318 6.01 -7.60 14.84
N ASP A 319 5.89 -8.29 13.70
CA ASP A 319 6.96 -8.39 12.68
C ASP A 319 7.25 -7.04 11.99
N LYS A 320 6.28 -6.11 12.01
CA LYS A 320 6.42 -4.77 11.42
C LYS A 320 7.11 -3.79 12.35
N PHE A 321 7.32 -4.11 13.63
CA PHE A 321 8.08 -3.22 14.50
C PHE A 321 9.52 -3.08 14.02
N THR A 322 9.98 -1.84 14.05
CA THR A 322 11.35 -1.47 13.74
C THR A 322 12.07 -1.11 15.03
N TYR A 323 13.29 -1.60 15.17
CA TYR A 323 14.15 -1.41 16.34
C TYR A 323 15.42 -0.66 15.91
N LEU A 324 15.91 0.23 16.77
CA LEU A 324 17.22 0.82 16.60
C LEU A 324 18.26 0.04 17.40
N TYR A 325 19.24 -0.54 16.71
CA TYR A 325 20.41 -1.13 17.35
C TYR A 325 21.53 -0.10 17.40
N VAL A 326 22.00 0.20 18.60
CA VAL A 326 23.06 1.17 18.85
C VAL A 326 24.25 0.48 19.49
N ARG A 327 25.38 0.50 18.79
CA ARG A 327 26.68 0.09 19.31
C ARG A 327 27.39 1.29 19.92
N ASN A 328 27.99 1.11 21.10
CA ASN A 328 28.91 2.06 21.72
C ASN A 328 30.09 1.29 22.34
N GLY A 329 31.18 1.20 21.57
CA GLY A 329 32.34 0.38 21.85
C GLY A 329 31.99 -1.09 21.72
N ASP A 330 32.05 -1.82 22.83
CA ASP A 330 31.63 -3.22 22.91
C ASP A 330 30.18 -3.39 23.37
N ALA A 331 29.56 -2.34 23.92
CA ALA A 331 28.18 -2.38 24.37
C ALA A 331 27.21 -2.24 23.19
N VAL A 332 26.14 -3.03 23.20
CA VAL A 332 25.07 -2.98 22.20
C VAL A 332 23.73 -2.83 22.91
N TRP A 333 22.93 -1.90 22.39
CA TRP A 333 21.62 -1.54 22.90
C TRP A 333 20.59 -1.74 21.81
N ARG A 334 19.41 -2.23 22.19
CA ARG A 334 18.21 -2.20 21.34
C ARG A 334 17.24 -1.18 21.89
N ILE A 335 16.81 -0.27 21.05
CA ILE A 335 15.85 0.78 21.38
C ILE A 335 14.60 0.56 20.56
N THR A 336 13.46 0.52 21.23
CA THR A 336 12.14 0.51 20.61
C THR A 336 11.56 1.92 20.68
N THR A 337 11.04 2.41 19.56
CA THR A 337 10.40 3.72 19.43
C THR A 337 9.02 3.58 18.81
N GLU A 338 8.13 4.55 19.02
CA GLU A 338 6.83 4.59 18.31
C GLU A 338 6.96 4.94 16.82
N LEU A 339 8.10 5.48 16.41
CA LEU A 339 8.40 5.77 15.01
C LEU A 339 8.66 4.47 14.23
N ASP A 340 7.93 4.27 13.14
CA ASP A 340 8.25 3.24 12.15
C ASP A 340 9.18 3.82 11.09
N PHE A 341 10.40 3.30 11.01
CA PHE A 341 11.40 3.78 10.05
C PHE A 341 11.16 3.16 8.68
N GLY A 342 11.28 3.96 7.62
CA GLY A 342 11.28 3.50 6.23
C GLY A 342 12.44 2.56 5.90
N GLU A 343 12.53 2.10 4.65
CA GLU A 343 13.69 1.32 4.18
C GLU A 343 14.98 2.15 4.18
N ILE A 344 14.83 3.46 4.03
CA ILE A 344 15.89 4.48 4.08
C ILE A 344 15.55 5.39 5.26
N ILE A 345 16.48 5.58 6.20
CA ILE A 345 16.20 6.35 7.43
C ILE A 345 16.68 7.82 7.36
N PHE A 346 17.44 8.18 6.33
CA PHE A 346 17.78 9.57 6.00
C PHE A 346 17.96 9.70 4.47
N PRO A 347 17.63 10.86 3.87
CA PRO A 347 17.51 10.98 2.43
C PRO A 347 18.85 10.75 1.75
N ASP A 348 18.82 10.22 0.53
CA ASP A 348 19.97 10.31 -0.36
C ASP A 348 20.18 11.79 -0.71
N SER A 349 21.42 12.22 -0.60
CA SER A 349 21.88 13.54 -1.02
C SER A 349 21.44 13.92 -2.45
N SER A 350 21.15 12.95 -3.31
CA SER A 350 20.83 13.17 -4.72
C SER A 350 19.44 13.78 -5.00
N ILE A 351 18.39 13.38 -4.26
CA ILE A 351 17.00 13.68 -4.67
C ILE A 351 16.60 15.14 -4.36
N TYR A 352 17.08 15.70 -3.25
CA TYR A 352 16.64 17.01 -2.76
C TYR A 352 17.72 18.10 -2.76
N LEU A 353 19.02 17.76 -2.85
CA LEU A 353 20.10 18.74 -2.80
C LEU A 353 20.70 19.13 -4.17
N THR A 354 20.42 18.38 -5.23
CA THR A 354 21.01 18.64 -6.56
C THR A 354 20.46 19.90 -7.22
N GLY A 355 19.33 20.43 -6.73
CA GLY A 355 18.66 21.60 -7.32
C GLY A 355 18.17 21.32 -8.75
N GLU A 356 18.17 20.07 -9.19
CA GLU A 356 17.62 19.68 -10.48
C GLU A 356 16.11 19.90 -10.46
N PRO A 357 15.52 20.43 -11.55
CA PRO A 357 14.08 20.55 -11.65
C PRO A 357 13.43 19.16 -11.61
N LEU A 358 12.31 19.09 -10.90
CA LEU A 358 11.56 17.85 -10.70
C LEU A 358 10.26 17.86 -11.51
N MET A 359 9.81 16.67 -11.88
CA MET A 359 8.50 16.40 -12.43
C MET A 359 7.68 15.65 -11.39
N MET A 360 6.40 15.96 -11.26
CA MET A 360 5.48 15.32 -10.33
C MET A 360 4.38 14.54 -11.05
N LYS A 361 4.12 13.31 -10.60
CA LYS A 361 3.06 12.46 -11.12
C LYS A 361 1.74 12.78 -10.42
N ARG A 362 0.71 13.04 -11.21
CA ARG A 362 -0.66 13.28 -10.77
C ARG A 362 -1.49 12.02 -10.98
N SER A 363 -2.16 11.57 -9.92
CA SER A 363 -3.14 10.49 -9.98
C SER A 363 -4.38 10.87 -9.18
N ALA A 364 -5.56 10.77 -9.80
CA ALA A 364 -6.87 11.02 -9.17
C ALA A 364 -6.98 12.32 -8.34
N GLY A 365 -6.22 13.37 -8.69
CA GLY A 365 -6.24 14.67 -8.00
C GLY A 365 -5.27 14.80 -6.82
N SER A 366 -4.33 13.85 -6.65
CA SER A 366 -3.22 13.91 -5.70
C SER A 366 -1.88 13.66 -6.40
N ILE A 367 -0.79 14.09 -5.78
CA ILE A 367 0.57 13.77 -6.22
C ILE A 367 1.00 12.42 -5.63
N THR A 368 1.61 11.58 -6.45
CA THR A 368 2.01 10.21 -6.05
C THR A 368 3.50 9.91 -6.18
N ALA A 369 4.23 10.63 -7.02
CA ALA A 369 5.66 10.38 -7.25
C ALA A 369 6.39 11.61 -7.80
N PHE A 370 7.71 11.64 -7.62
CA PHE A 370 8.62 12.62 -8.23
C PHE A 370 9.71 11.90 -9.02
N ILE A 371 10.17 12.53 -10.10
CA ILE A 371 11.38 12.16 -10.86
C ILE A 371 12.09 13.43 -11.30
N THR A 372 13.37 13.34 -11.63
CA THR A 372 14.10 14.49 -12.22
C THR A 372 13.59 14.77 -13.64
N THR A 373 13.68 16.02 -14.10
CA THR A 373 13.34 16.35 -15.50
C THR A 373 14.19 15.54 -16.49
N ARG A 374 15.45 15.25 -16.16
CA ARG A 374 16.32 14.42 -17.01
C ARG A 374 15.80 12.99 -17.15
N GLU A 375 15.34 12.37 -16.05
CA GLU A 375 14.75 11.04 -16.07
C GLU A 375 13.42 11.05 -16.84
N TYR A 376 12.59 12.08 -16.64
CA TYR A 376 11.37 12.27 -17.42
C TYR A 376 11.67 12.32 -18.93
N ASP A 377 12.62 13.15 -19.35
CA ASP A 377 13.00 13.26 -20.77
C ASP A 377 13.52 11.93 -21.34
N ALA A 378 14.22 11.14 -20.53
CA ALA A 378 14.67 9.80 -20.93
C ALA A 378 13.50 8.83 -21.11
N LEU A 379 12.53 8.84 -20.19
CA LEU A 379 11.33 8.00 -20.25
C LEU A 379 10.40 8.40 -21.40
N VAL A 380 10.28 9.70 -21.70
CA VAL A 380 9.54 10.18 -22.88
C VAL A 380 10.18 9.66 -24.15
N ARG A 381 11.51 9.77 -24.31
CA ARG A 381 12.20 9.21 -25.48
C ARG A 381 11.99 7.71 -25.63
N GLU A 382 12.10 6.95 -24.53
CA GLU A 382 11.85 5.52 -24.55
C GLU A 382 10.40 5.18 -24.93
N HIS A 383 9.43 5.95 -24.41
CA HIS A 383 8.02 5.79 -24.74
C HIS A 383 7.75 6.06 -26.23
N ASP A 384 8.27 7.16 -26.77
CA ASP A 384 8.13 7.52 -28.19
C ASP A 384 8.77 6.48 -29.11
N GLU A 385 9.95 5.95 -28.73
CA GLU A 385 10.60 4.85 -29.45
C GLU A 385 9.75 3.57 -29.45
N ASN A 386 9.13 3.23 -28.31
CA ASN A 386 8.28 2.06 -28.20
C ASN A 386 6.97 2.23 -28.96
N GLU A 387 6.35 3.42 -28.93
CA GLU A 387 5.18 3.72 -29.77
C GLU A 387 5.51 3.62 -31.27
N ALA A 388 6.67 4.14 -31.70
CA ALA A 388 7.12 4.03 -33.08
C ALA A 388 7.33 2.56 -33.50
N LYS A 389 7.95 1.74 -32.63
CA LYS A 389 8.12 0.28 -32.85
C LYS A 389 6.78 -0.44 -32.86
N HIS A 390 5.85 -0.06 -31.99
CA HIS A 390 4.50 -0.61 -31.93
C HIS A 390 3.71 -0.33 -33.22
N ALA A 391 3.75 0.92 -33.69
CA ALA A 391 3.11 1.33 -34.94
C ALA A 391 3.72 0.60 -36.16
N ALA A 392 5.06 0.50 -36.22
CA ALA A 392 5.74 -0.26 -37.27
C ALA A 392 5.37 -1.75 -37.25
N TRP A 393 5.26 -2.35 -36.06
CA TRP A 393 4.85 -3.73 -35.89
C TRP A 393 3.40 -3.97 -36.33
N LEU A 394 2.47 -3.06 -36.00
CA LEU A 394 1.08 -3.14 -36.46
C LEU A 394 0.97 -3.03 -37.98
N SER A 395 1.78 -2.16 -38.59
CA SER A 395 1.84 -2.05 -40.05
C SER A 395 2.40 -3.32 -40.71
N ALA A 396 3.33 -4.01 -40.04
CA ALA A 396 3.93 -5.25 -40.54
C ALA A 396 3.07 -6.50 -40.27
N ASN A 397 2.18 -6.46 -39.28
CA ASN A 397 1.35 -7.60 -38.83
C ASN A 397 -0.15 -7.21 -38.77
N PRO A 398 -0.79 -6.90 -39.91
CA PRO A 398 -2.16 -6.37 -39.93
C PRO A 398 -3.23 -7.36 -39.46
N ASP A 399 -2.99 -8.66 -39.60
CA ASP A 399 -3.92 -9.72 -39.21
C ASP A 399 -3.76 -10.16 -37.73
N GLU A 400 -2.70 -9.69 -37.06
CA GLU A 400 -2.49 -9.99 -35.65
C GLU A 400 -3.23 -9.01 -34.73
N HIS A 401 -3.78 -9.55 -33.65
CA HIS A 401 -4.44 -8.72 -32.66
C HIS A 401 -3.42 -7.75 -32.02
N ARG A 402 -3.74 -6.45 -31.97
CA ARG A 402 -2.90 -5.37 -31.38
C ARG A 402 -2.33 -5.63 -29.98
N PHE A 403 -2.90 -6.59 -29.24
CA PHE A 403 -2.48 -6.94 -27.89
C PHE A 403 -1.32 -7.94 -27.85
N ARG A 404 -0.92 -8.50 -29.00
CA ARG A 404 0.23 -9.40 -29.14
C ARG A 404 1.53 -8.68 -29.47
N SER A 405 1.48 -7.36 -29.69
CA SER A 405 2.67 -6.59 -29.98
C SER A 405 3.61 -6.60 -28.77
N PRO A 406 4.90 -6.98 -28.94
CA PRO A 406 5.88 -7.00 -27.86
C PRO A 406 6.28 -5.59 -27.41
N PHE A 407 5.92 -4.55 -28.15
CA PHE A 407 6.26 -3.14 -27.88
C PHE A 407 5.10 -2.33 -27.30
N ARG A 408 4.02 -3.00 -26.86
CA ARG A 408 2.83 -2.33 -26.33
C ARG A 408 3.02 -1.77 -24.93
N GLU A 409 3.91 -2.38 -24.14
CA GLU A 409 4.11 -1.97 -22.75
C GLU A 409 4.88 -0.65 -22.69
N SER A 410 4.30 0.33 -21.97
CA SER A 410 5.01 1.57 -21.63
C SER A 410 6.21 1.25 -20.72
N ALA A 411 7.19 2.16 -20.73
CA ALA A 411 8.27 2.13 -19.74
C ALA A 411 7.69 1.99 -18.32
N HIS A 412 8.26 1.09 -17.53
CA HIS A 412 7.80 0.80 -16.17
C HIS A 412 8.77 1.42 -15.16
N ILE A 413 8.23 2.27 -14.28
CA ILE A 413 9.00 2.86 -13.18
C ILE A 413 8.78 1.99 -11.93
N PRO A 414 9.84 1.38 -11.36
CA PRO A 414 9.72 0.59 -10.13
C PRO A 414 9.03 1.37 -9.01
N GLY A 415 8.01 0.77 -8.38
CA GLY A 415 7.24 1.40 -7.30
C GLY A 415 6.19 2.43 -7.73
N VAL A 416 6.20 2.89 -8.99
CA VAL A 416 5.27 3.91 -9.51
C VAL A 416 4.33 3.35 -10.60
N GLY A 417 4.75 2.29 -11.30
CA GLY A 417 3.99 1.62 -12.35
C GLY A 417 4.31 2.11 -13.76
N TYR A 418 3.36 1.94 -14.68
CA TYR A 418 3.55 2.34 -16.08
C TYR A 418 3.65 3.86 -16.24
N PHE A 419 4.52 4.27 -17.17
CA PHE A 419 4.74 5.65 -17.54
C PHE A 419 3.72 6.13 -18.58
N HIS A 420 3.10 7.26 -18.29
CA HIS A 420 2.22 7.99 -19.19
C HIS A 420 2.56 9.48 -19.13
N ALA A 421 3.08 10.07 -20.22
CA ALA A 421 3.60 11.43 -20.21
C ALA A 421 2.60 12.49 -19.72
N TYR A 422 1.30 12.32 -20.01
CA TYR A 422 0.22 13.25 -19.62
C TYR A 422 -0.09 13.25 -18.11
N GLU A 423 0.42 12.27 -17.36
CA GLU A 423 0.25 12.18 -15.90
C GLU A 423 1.31 13.01 -15.15
N TRP A 424 2.31 13.53 -15.84
CA TRP A 424 3.41 14.27 -15.23
C TRP A 424 3.37 15.74 -15.59
N GLU A 425 3.69 16.58 -14.61
CA GLU A 425 3.82 18.02 -14.79
C GLU A 425 5.03 18.56 -14.02
N PRO A 426 5.60 19.72 -14.42
CA PRO A 426 6.71 20.33 -13.70
C PRO A 426 6.34 20.65 -12.25
N PHE A 427 7.24 20.35 -11.32
CA PHE A 427 7.09 20.73 -9.93
C PHE A 427 7.52 22.19 -9.73
N ASP A 428 6.62 23.11 -10.04
CA ASP A 428 6.82 24.56 -9.89
C ASP A 428 5.54 25.29 -9.45
N LYS A 429 5.67 26.58 -9.16
CA LYS A 429 4.54 27.43 -8.71
C LYS A 429 3.51 27.71 -9.79
N ASN A 430 3.68 27.26 -11.03
CA ASN A 430 2.65 27.41 -12.06
C ASN A 430 1.59 26.30 -11.95
N SER A 431 1.91 25.19 -11.27
CA SER A 431 0.93 24.11 -11.02
C SER A 431 0.05 24.40 -9.80
N VAL A 432 -1.26 24.21 -9.95
CA VAL A 432 -2.25 24.23 -8.84
C VAL A 432 -2.09 23.06 -7.85
N PHE A 433 -1.15 22.15 -8.08
CA PHE A 433 -0.79 21.04 -7.20
C PHE A 433 0.55 21.25 -6.50
N PHE A 434 1.20 22.41 -6.68
CA PHE A 434 2.49 22.74 -6.05
C PHE A 434 2.48 22.51 -4.54
N ASP A 435 1.44 22.95 -3.84
CA ASP A 435 1.31 22.76 -2.39
C ASP A 435 1.19 21.30 -1.98
N ASP A 436 0.49 20.47 -2.77
CA ASP A 436 0.37 19.04 -2.47
C ASP A 436 1.71 18.34 -2.68
N GLY A 437 2.43 18.70 -3.75
CA GLY A 437 3.79 18.24 -3.97
C GLY A 437 4.71 18.68 -2.82
N MET A 438 4.60 19.93 -2.37
CA MET A 438 5.39 20.41 -1.25
C MET A 438 5.03 19.76 0.08
N ALA A 439 3.75 19.48 0.30
CA ALA A 439 3.32 18.74 1.48
C ALA A 439 3.91 17.33 1.51
N LEU A 440 4.01 16.64 0.36
CA LEU A 440 4.62 15.32 0.25
C LEU A 440 6.13 15.38 0.55
N VAL A 441 6.86 16.30 -0.07
CA VAL A 441 8.30 16.49 0.18
C VAL A 441 8.56 16.88 1.64
N ASN A 442 7.74 17.78 2.20
CA ASN A 442 7.87 18.18 3.60
C ASN A 442 7.52 17.04 4.56
N ALA A 443 6.60 16.14 4.19
CA ALA A 443 6.31 14.95 4.98
C ALA A 443 7.52 14.02 5.03
N ASP A 444 8.17 13.77 3.89
CA ASP A 444 9.41 12.97 3.82
C ASP A 444 10.53 13.59 4.66
N ILE A 445 10.80 14.89 4.46
CA ILE A 445 11.80 15.65 5.23
C ILE A 445 11.51 15.56 6.74
N LYS A 446 10.24 15.66 7.11
CA LYS A 446 9.79 15.58 8.49
C LYS A 446 9.98 14.19 9.09
N GLU A 447 9.73 13.11 8.34
CA GLU A 447 10.05 11.76 8.78
C GLU A 447 11.54 11.60 9.05
N PHE A 448 12.41 12.12 8.17
CA PHE A 448 13.86 12.11 8.38
C PHE A 448 14.30 12.99 9.57
N ASN A 449 13.69 14.15 9.76
CA ASN A 449 13.97 15.03 10.90
C ASN A 449 13.59 14.38 12.23
N ARG A 450 12.54 13.54 12.27
CA ARG A 450 12.19 12.77 13.48
C ARG A 450 13.31 11.81 13.88
N VAL A 451 14.06 11.24 12.93
CA VAL A 451 15.26 10.44 13.22
C VAL A 451 16.34 11.29 13.89
N ALA A 452 16.57 12.51 13.39
CA ALA A 452 17.52 13.45 14.01
C ALA A 452 17.09 13.83 15.44
N VAL A 453 15.80 14.01 15.69
CA VAL A 453 15.25 14.27 17.03
C VAL A 453 15.50 13.10 17.99
N ILE A 454 15.33 11.86 17.54
CA ILE A 454 15.68 10.66 18.33
C ILE A 454 17.18 10.66 18.64
N ILE A 455 18.04 10.85 17.63
CA ILE A 455 19.50 10.87 17.81
C ILE A 455 19.94 11.97 18.79
N GLN A 456 19.41 13.18 18.66
CA GLN A 456 19.66 14.26 19.61
C GLN A 456 19.27 13.83 21.02
N GLY A 457 18.08 13.25 21.12
CA GLY A 457 17.59 12.70 22.36
C GLY A 457 18.53 11.68 23.01
N LEU A 458 19.08 10.76 22.21
CA LEU A 458 20.05 9.76 22.69
C LEU A 458 21.34 10.40 23.21
N PHE A 459 21.78 11.52 22.63
CA PHE A 459 22.91 12.28 23.17
C PHE A 459 22.55 13.01 24.47
N ASP A 460 21.36 13.62 24.57
CA ASP A 460 21.08 14.51 25.70
C ASP A 460 20.66 13.78 26.98
N ARG A 461 19.92 12.67 26.87
CA ARG A 461 19.31 12.00 28.06
C ARG A 461 19.79 10.58 28.30
N SER A 462 20.34 9.89 27.29
CA SER A 462 20.50 8.44 27.32
C SER A 462 21.94 8.04 27.65
N GLU A 463 22.09 7.00 28.47
CA GLU A 463 23.42 6.42 28.74
C GLU A 463 23.99 5.65 27.54
N VAL A 464 23.17 5.36 26.53
CA VAL A 464 23.52 4.55 25.36
C VAL A 464 24.78 5.05 24.65
N LEU A 465 24.95 6.38 24.52
CA LEU A 465 26.07 7.00 23.80
C LEU A 465 27.19 7.51 24.71
N HIS A 466 27.04 7.43 26.03
CA HIS A 466 28.03 7.93 26.97
C HIS A 466 29.36 7.15 26.89
N PRO A 467 30.52 7.81 27.06
CA PRO A 467 30.70 9.26 27.26
C PRO A 467 30.75 10.03 25.92
N HIS A 468 30.23 11.25 25.81
CA HIS A 468 30.42 12.08 24.61
C HIS A 468 30.43 13.58 24.97
N PRO A 469 30.99 14.47 24.12
CA PRO A 469 30.86 15.91 24.31
C PRO A 469 29.41 16.37 24.07
N VAL A 470 29.07 17.59 24.48
CA VAL A 470 27.75 18.16 24.16
C VAL A 470 27.57 18.24 22.64
N VAL A 471 26.43 17.73 22.15
CA VAL A 471 26.08 17.67 20.73
C VAL A 471 24.82 18.48 20.48
N GLN A 472 24.84 19.31 19.45
CA GLN A 472 23.67 20.01 18.92
C GLN A 472 23.47 19.61 17.46
N THR A 473 22.61 18.64 17.20
CA THR A 473 22.37 18.08 15.85
C THR A 473 21.80 19.10 14.87
N TRP A 474 21.14 20.15 15.34
CA TRP A 474 20.62 21.23 14.50
C TRP A 474 21.69 22.27 14.10
N VAL A 475 22.90 22.22 14.69
CA VAL A 475 24.02 23.08 14.30
C VAL A 475 24.95 22.29 13.37
N PRO A 476 25.14 22.70 12.10
CA PRO A 476 25.90 21.92 11.11
C PRO A 476 27.31 21.51 11.56
N GLU A 477 28.05 22.41 12.22
CA GLU A 477 29.41 22.11 12.70
C GLU A 477 29.41 21.09 13.84
N SER A 478 28.45 21.19 14.76
CA SER A 478 28.31 20.23 15.85
C SER A 478 27.81 18.88 15.33
N PHE A 479 26.94 18.87 14.33
CA PHE A 479 26.47 17.65 13.67
C PHE A 479 27.64 16.93 12.99
N ALA A 480 28.40 17.61 12.14
CA ALA A 480 29.53 17.03 11.42
C ALA A 480 30.66 16.53 12.36
N ARG A 481 30.80 17.14 13.54
CA ARG A 481 31.74 16.68 14.57
C ARG A 481 31.30 15.39 15.25
N ALA A 482 29.99 15.19 15.45
CA ALA A 482 29.45 14.12 16.29
C ALA A 482 28.84 12.95 15.51
N VAL A 483 28.33 13.19 14.30
CA VAL A 483 27.55 12.25 13.49
C VAL A 483 28.14 12.13 12.09
N VAL A 484 28.19 10.90 11.58
CA VAL A 484 28.57 10.55 10.22
C VAL A 484 27.41 9.77 9.60
N LEU A 485 26.89 10.25 8.47
CA LEU A 485 25.86 9.56 7.70
C LEU A 485 26.54 8.62 6.69
N VAL A 486 26.20 7.33 6.74
CA VAL A 486 26.80 6.29 5.89
C VAL A 486 25.77 5.88 4.82
N ASN A 487 26.00 6.28 3.56
CA ASN A 487 25.11 6.00 2.42
C ASN A 487 25.28 4.57 1.87
N ASP A 488 24.96 3.56 2.70
CA ASP A 488 25.06 2.14 2.33
C ASP A 488 23.87 1.60 1.52
N GLY A 489 22.80 2.38 1.36
CA GLY A 489 21.62 2.02 0.59
C GLY A 489 21.66 2.49 -0.86
N THR A 490 21.97 3.77 -1.07
CA THR A 490 21.79 4.46 -2.37
C THR A 490 23.05 4.57 -3.23
N ALA A 491 24.24 4.59 -2.61
CA ALA A 491 25.53 4.71 -3.29
C ALA A 491 26.33 3.39 -3.31
N ALA A 492 25.69 2.26 -3.01
CA ALA A 492 26.35 0.95 -2.97
C ALA A 492 26.64 0.44 -4.39
N LEU A 493 27.88 0.65 -4.85
CA LEU A 493 28.40 -0.04 -6.03
C LEU A 493 28.78 -1.46 -5.64
N TYR A 494 28.08 -2.45 -6.20
CA TYR A 494 28.41 -3.86 -6.02
C TYR A 494 29.41 -4.30 -7.08
N ASP A 495 30.48 -4.97 -6.65
CA ASP A 495 31.45 -5.56 -7.57
C ASP A 495 30.85 -6.83 -8.22
N GLY A 496 30.96 -6.91 -9.55
CA GLY A 496 30.51 -8.06 -10.34
C GLY A 496 29.00 -8.19 -10.59
N GLU A 497 28.66 -9.17 -11.44
CA GLU A 497 27.28 -9.56 -11.73
C GLU A 497 26.59 -10.13 -10.48
N LYS A 498 25.30 -9.84 -10.33
CA LYS A 498 24.48 -10.40 -9.25
C LYS A 498 24.49 -11.93 -9.37
N PRO A 499 24.79 -12.68 -8.28
CA PRO A 499 24.69 -14.13 -8.29
C PRO A 499 23.27 -14.59 -8.63
N ASP A 500 23.14 -15.48 -9.60
CA ASP A 500 21.86 -16.05 -10.04
C ASP A 500 21.69 -17.45 -9.45
N PHE A 501 20.72 -17.59 -8.54
CA PHE A 501 20.44 -18.86 -7.88
C PHE A 501 19.91 -19.92 -8.84
N GLU A 502 19.07 -19.54 -9.79
CA GLU A 502 18.46 -20.47 -10.74
C GLU A 502 19.49 -21.05 -11.70
N LYS A 503 20.41 -20.20 -12.16
CA LYS A 503 21.56 -20.64 -12.95
C LYS A 503 22.46 -21.59 -12.15
N PHE A 504 22.78 -21.25 -10.90
CA PHE A 504 23.59 -22.10 -10.02
C PHE A 504 22.92 -23.46 -9.75
N ARG A 505 21.62 -23.46 -9.47
CA ARG A 505 20.82 -24.68 -9.31
C ARG A 505 20.84 -25.53 -10.59
N ALA A 506 20.70 -24.91 -11.76
CA ALA A 506 20.76 -25.62 -13.04
C ALA A 506 22.14 -26.25 -13.31
N GLU A 507 23.23 -25.58 -12.92
CA GLU A 507 24.60 -26.09 -13.02
C GLU A 507 24.80 -27.33 -12.12
N LEU A 508 24.38 -27.28 -10.85
CA LEU A 508 24.41 -28.44 -9.95
C LEU A 508 23.52 -29.59 -10.43
N ASN A 509 22.36 -29.24 -11.00
CA ASN A 509 21.40 -30.22 -11.48
C ASN A 509 21.79 -30.83 -12.83
N ALA A 510 22.83 -30.32 -13.50
CA ALA A 510 23.36 -30.91 -14.72
C ALA A 510 23.99 -32.30 -14.47
N THR A 511 24.45 -32.56 -13.25
CA THR A 511 25.07 -33.83 -12.84
C THR A 511 24.12 -34.73 -12.06
N LEU A 512 22.80 -34.51 -12.13
CA LEU A 512 21.81 -35.37 -11.46
C LEU A 512 21.73 -36.75 -12.12
N ASP A 513 21.81 -37.78 -11.30
CA ASP A 513 21.69 -39.17 -11.68
C ASP A 513 20.86 -39.99 -10.68
N GLU A 514 20.66 -41.27 -11.00
CA GLU A 514 20.11 -42.22 -10.03
C GLU A 514 21.07 -42.37 -8.86
N GLY A 515 20.56 -42.15 -7.64
CA GLY A 515 21.39 -42.21 -6.44
C GLY A 515 21.98 -40.87 -5.99
N SER A 516 21.81 -39.78 -6.75
CA SER A 516 22.08 -38.43 -6.25
C SER A 516 21.21 -38.10 -5.03
N VAL A 517 21.79 -37.40 -4.05
CA VAL A 517 21.08 -36.89 -2.87
C VAL A 517 20.57 -35.49 -3.18
N VAL A 518 19.30 -35.23 -2.87
CA VAL A 518 18.62 -33.98 -3.22
C VAL A 518 17.73 -33.44 -2.11
N VAL A 519 17.40 -32.16 -2.22
CA VAL A 519 16.41 -31.44 -1.40
C VAL A 519 15.41 -30.70 -2.29
N GLY A 520 14.19 -30.48 -1.79
CA GLY A 520 13.09 -29.77 -2.48
C GLY A 520 11.84 -30.63 -2.70
N GLN A 521 11.99 -31.95 -2.80
CA GLN A 521 10.93 -32.92 -3.04
C GLN A 521 9.80 -32.88 -2.01
N GLU A 522 10.13 -32.59 -0.75
CA GLU A 522 9.16 -32.53 0.33
C GLU A 522 8.20 -31.34 0.18
N ARG A 523 8.71 -30.16 -0.20
CA ARG A 523 7.88 -28.98 -0.44
C ARG A 523 6.90 -29.23 -1.58
N VAL A 524 7.36 -29.80 -2.69
CA VAL A 524 6.52 -30.15 -3.85
C VAL A 524 5.44 -31.17 -3.46
N TRP A 525 5.78 -32.14 -2.63
CA TRP A 525 4.79 -33.08 -2.10
C TRP A 525 3.74 -32.38 -1.21
N MET A 526 4.16 -31.49 -0.30
CA MET A 526 3.26 -30.75 0.57
C MET A 526 2.31 -29.82 -0.20
N MET A 527 2.78 -29.16 -1.27
CA MET A 527 1.92 -28.36 -2.15
C MET A 527 0.85 -29.23 -2.82
N ARG A 528 1.24 -30.40 -3.35
CA ARG A 528 0.29 -31.35 -3.97
C ARG A 528 -0.72 -31.93 -2.97
N GLU A 529 -0.33 -32.16 -1.72
CA GLU A 529 -1.26 -32.58 -0.68
C GLU A 529 -2.19 -31.42 -0.26
N ALA A 530 -1.72 -30.18 -0.27
CA ALA A 530 -2.54 -29.00 -0.01
C ALA A 530 -3.63 -28.82 -1.07
N GLU A 531 -3.29 -28.96 -2.36
CA GLU A 531 -4.26 -28.96 -3.46
C GLU A 531 -5.32 -30.04 -3.28
N LYS A 532 -4.93 -31.27 -2.93
CA LYS A 532 -5.86 -32.39 -2.69
C LYS A 532 -6.77 -32.12 -1.51
N GLU A 533 -6.25 -31.55 -0.43
CA GLU A 533 -7.02 -31.24 0.77
C GLU A 533 -7.99 -30.08 0.51
N ASN A 534 -7.55 -29.02 -0.18
CA ASN A 534 -8.42 -27.93 -0.63
C ASN A 534 -9.56 -28.46 -1.52
N ALA A 535 -9.25 -29.31 -2.50
CA ALA A 535 -10.25 -29.94 -3.36
C ALA A 535 -11.19 -30.89 -2.58
N ARG A 536 -10.71 -31.55 -1.52
CA ARG A 536 -11.57 -32.34 -0.60
C ARG A 536 -12.54 -31.42 0.13
N ARG A 537 -12.07 -30.29 0.65
CA ARG A 537 -12.88 -29.29 1.37
C ARG A 537 -13.91 -28.62 0.46
N ASP A 538 -13.56 -28.32 -0.79
CA ASP A 538 -14.50 -27.79 -1.78
C ASP A 538 -15.67 -28.72 -2.08
N ARG A 539 -15.43 -30.04 -1.99
CA ARG A 539 -16.47 -31.06 -2.19
C ARG A 539 -17.32 -31.28 -0.94
N ASP A 540 -16.94 -30.75 0.21
CA ASP A 540 -17.72 -30.88 1.44
C ASP A 540 -18.91 -29.91 1.44
N ARG A 541 -20.08 -30.46 1.08
CA ARG A 541 -21.34 -29.70 1.02
C ARG A 541 -21.87 -29.25 2.37
N ARG A 542 -21.34 -29.76 3.49
CA ARG A 542 -21.86 -29.45 4.84
C ARG A 542 -21.28 -28.16 5.44
N THR A 543 -20.06 -27.80 5.04
CA THR A 543 -19.32 -26.67 5.62
C THR A 543 -19.14 -25.52 4.64
N GLY A 544 -19.40 -25.74 3.34
CA GLY A 544 -19.10 -24.77 2.29
C GLY A 544 -17.59 -24.68 2.04
N ALA A 545 -17.18 -24.08 0.92
CA ALA A 545 -15.77 -23.83 0.67
C ALA A 545 -15.26 -22.82 1.72
N PRO A 546 -14.31 -23.20 2.61
CA PRO A 546 -13.76 -22.28 3.58
C PRO A 546 -12.98 -21.18 2.87
N GLU A 547 -13.02 -19.96 3.40
CA GLU A 547 -12.27 -18.81 2.88
C GLU A 547 -10.75 -19.09 2.91
N TYR A 548 -10.29 -19.84 3.92
CA TYR A 548 -8.90 -20.25 4.07
C TYR A 548 -8.51 -21.45 3.18
N ARG A 549 -7.44 -21.28 2.39
CA ARG A 549 -6.82 -22.28 1.52
C ARG A 549 -5.43 -22.68 2.03
N TYR A 550 -5.12 -23.97 2.02
CA TYR A 550 -3.77 -24.46 2.31
C TYR A 550 -2.85 -24.23 1.10
N GLU A 551 -1.66 -23.67 1.32
CA GLU A 551 -0.60 -23.59 0.31
C GLU A 551 0.37 -24.76 0.44
N LEU A 552 0.70 -25.11 1.69
CA LEU A 552 1.41 -26.33 2.07
C LEU A 552 0.51 -27.13 3.02
N TYR A 553 0.62 -28.46 2.95
CA TYR A 553 -0.10 -29.35 3.86
C TYR A 553 0.69 -30.64 4.06
N ARG A 554 1.03 -30.95 5.30
CA ARG A 554 1.59 -32.25 5.69
C ARG A 554 0.51 -33.07 6.41
N PRO A 555 0.03 -34.19 5.83
CA PRO A 555 -0.87 -35.10 6.53
C PRO A 555 -0.21 -35.69 7.78
N TYR A 556 -0.92 -35.72 8.91
CA TYR A 556 -0.39 -36.26 10.18
C TYR A 556 0.03 -37.74 10.08
N ASP A 557 -0.63 -38.52 9.23
CA ASP A 557 -0.39 -39.95 9.03
C ASP A 557 0.64 -40.26 7.92
N ASP A 558 1.28 -39.23 7.35
CA ASP A 558 2.18 -39.36 6.21
C ASP A 558 3.47 -38.55 6.44
N SER A 559 4.60 -39.26 6.57
CA SER A 559 5.91 -38.63 6.75
C SER A 559 6.44 -37.97 5.47
N GLY A 560 5.88 -38.32 4.31
CA GLY A 560 6.36 -37.85 3.00
C GLY A 560 7.71 -38.46 2.59
N PRO A 561 8.31 -37.94 1.49
CA PRO A 561 9.61 -38.38 0.98
C PRO A 561 10.81 -38.00 1.87
N GLY A 562 10.59 -37.14 2.88
CA GLY A 562 11.62 -36.59 3.76
C GLY A 562 12.34 -35.39 3.15
N ARG A 563 12.98 -34.59 4.02
CA ARG A 563 13.62 -33.30 3.66
C ARG A 563 14.81 -33.44 2.72
N VAL A 564 15.73 -34.35 3.03
CA VAL A 564 16.89 -34.70 2.19
C VAL A 564 16.83 -36.20 1.92
N THR A 565 16.84 -36.59 0.64
CA THR A 565 16.68 -38.00 0.26
C THR A 565 17.41 -38.32 -1.04
N GLN A 566 17.69 -39.59 -1.23
CA GLN A 566 18.27 -40.11 -2.46
C GLN A 566 17.20 -40.26 -3.56
N ILE A 567 17.55 -39.91 -4.80
CA ILE A 567 16.71 -40.18 -5.96
C ILE A 567 16.59 -41.69 -6.15
N ALA A 568 15.35 -42.19 -6.17
CA ALA A 568 15.10 -43.63 -6.32
C ALA A 568 14.99 -44.07 -7.79
N GLU A 569 14.52 -43.18 -8.67
CA GLU A 569 14.48 -43.40 -10.13
C GLU A 569 14.62 -42.04 -10.82
N TRP A 570 15.50 -41.95 -11.82
CA TRP A 570 15.76 -40.72 -12.57
C TRP A 570 15.30 -40.86 -14.02
N ARG A 571 14.51 -39.90 -14.51
CA ARG A 571 14.00 -39.87 -15.89
C ARG A 571 14.70 -38.78 -16.69
N PRO A 572 15.83 -39.06 -17.35
CA PRO A 572 16.68 -38.03 -17.96
C PRO A 572 15.99 -37.25 -19.08
N ARG A 573 15.19 -37.90 -19.93
CA ARG A 573 14.45 -37.22 -21.03
C ARG A 573 13.41 -36.22 -20.53
N ALA A 574 12.76 -36.52 -19.40
CA ALA A 574 11.74 -35.67 -18.80
C ALA A 574 12.31 -34.77 -17.68
N ARG A 575 13.62 -34.88 -17.38
CA ARG A 575 14.30 -34.23 -16.24
C ARG A 575 13.48 -34.31 -14.95
N THR A 576 13.02 -35.51 -14.61
CA THR A 576 12.12 -35.76 -13.47
C THR A 576 12.69 -36.84 -12.57
N ALA A 577 12.74 -36.59 -11.25
CA ALA A 577 13.11 -37.58 -10.24
C ALA A 577 11.85 -38.17 -9.59
N VAL A 578 11.89 -39.47 -9.29
CA VAL A 578 10.82 -40.18 -8.58
C VAL A 578 11.33 -40.63 -7.22
N PHE A 579 10.54 -40.37 -6.19
CA PHE A 579 10.81 -40.75 -4.82
C PHE A 579 9.77 -41.75 -4.34
N TYR A 580 10.19 -42.70 -3.49
CA TYR A 580 9.32 -43.69 -2.87
C TYR A 580 9.45 -43.63 -1.35
N TRP A 581 8.31 -43.71 -0.65
CA TRP A 581 8.30 -43.86 0.80
C TRP A 581 7.12 -44.74 1.24
N GLU A 582 7.13 -45.14 2.51
CA GLU A 582 6.10 -45.98 3.10
C GLU A 582 5.22 -45.17 4.05
N LYS A 583 3.90 -45.30 3.90
CA LYS A 583 2.89 -44.72 4.78
C LYS A 583 2.26 -45.81 5.64
N GLU A 584 1.95 -45.51 6.90
CA GLU A 584 1.18 -46.43 7.74
C GLU A 584 -0.26 -46.56 7.23
N SER A 585 -0.78 -47.79 7.24
CA SER A 585 -2.17 -48.05 6.87
C SER A 585 -3.09 -47.54 7.98
N ARG A 586 -4.19 -46.86 7.60
CA ARG A 586 -5.25 -46.43 8.54
C ARG A 586 -5.97 -47.60 9.21
N GLN A 587 -5.87 -48.81 8.67
CA GLN A 587 -6.40 -50.03 9.28
C GLN A 587 -5.30 -50.76 10.06
N TYR A 588 -5.56 -50.97 11.35
CA TYR A 588 -4.71 -51.74 12.26
C TYR A 588 -4.45 -53.15 11.69
N GLY A 589 -3.19 -53.57 11.67
CA GLY A 589 -2.77 -54.90 11.18
C GLY A 589 -2.57 -55.03 9.66
N LYS A 590 -2.69 -53.96 8.87
CA LYS A 590 -2.39 -53.98 7.43
C LYS A 590 -0.96 -53.51 7.12
N PRO A 591 -0.34 -54.02 6.02
CA PRO A 591 1.00 -53.62 5.62
C PRO A 591 1.05 -52.13 5.24
N ARG A 592 2.25 -51.56 5.34
CA ARG A 592 2.51 -50.18 4.93
C ARG A 592 2.24 -49.98 3.44
N VAL A 593 1.72 -48.81 3.09
CA VAL A 593 1.36 -48.44 1.71
C VAL A 593 2.53 -47.70 1.09
N ARG A 594 3.07 -48.23 -0.01
CA ARG A 594 4.09 -47.54 -0.80
C ARG A 594 3.47 -46.34 -1.53
N LYS A 595 4.06 -45.17 -1.35
CA LYS A 595 3.71 -43.91 -2.00
C LYS A 595 4.85 -43.47 -2.91
N SER A 596 4.52 -42.62 -3.88
CA SER A 596 5.51 -41.99 -4.75
C SER A 596 5.13 -40.56 -5.11
N VAL A 597 6.15 -39.77 -5.43
CA VAL A 597 6.01 -38.42 -5.98
C VAL A 597 7.06 -38.22 -7.07
N SER A 598 6.62 -37.70 -8.21
CA SER A 598 7.51 -37.32 -9.31
C SER A 598 7.74 -35.81 -9.28
N VAL A 599 8.98 -35.36 -9.22
CA VAL A 599 9.37 -33.95 -9.05
C VAL A 599 10.29 -33.53 -10.19
N SER A 600 10.09 -32.33 -10.72
CA SER A 600 10.95 -31.77 -11.78
C SER A 600 12.34 -31.49 -11.22
N ALA A 601 13.37 -31.63 -12.06
CA ALA A 601 14.73 -31.23 -11.72
C ALA A 601 14.83 -29.74 -11.37
N ALA A 602 13.95 -28.91 -11.93
CA ALA A 602 13.89 -27.50 -11.55
C ALA A 602 13.55 -27.35 -10.06
N ASP A 603 12.63 -28.13 -9.50
CA ASP A 603 12.21 -27.96 -8.10
C ASP A 603 13.15 -28.63 -7.07
N LEU A 604 14.31 -29.13 -7.53
CA LEU A 604 15.27 -29.87 -6.71
C LEU A 604 16.62 -29.15 -6.67
N LEU A 605 17.39 -29.38 -5.62
CA LEU A 605 18.79 -29.00 -5.54
C LEU A 605 19.65 -30.26 -5.36
N ASN A 606 20.66 -30.46 -6.21
CA ASN A 606 21.63 -31.54 -6.10
C ASN A 606 22.60 -31.32 -4.93
N VAL A 607 22.31 -31.95 -3.79
CA VAL A 607 23.13 -31.88 -2.58
C VAL A 607 24.45 -32.63 -2.77
N SER A 608 24.48 -33.68 -3.60
CA SER A 608 25.69 -34.44 -3.90
C SER A 608 26.74 -33.63 -4.68
N ALA A 609 26.30 -32.68 -5.51
CA ALA A 609 27.19 -31.79 -6.26
C ALA A 609 27.53 -30.48 -5.50
N TYR A 610 26.76 -30.16 -4.47
CA TYR A 610 26.92 -28.95 -3.65
C TYR A 610 28.20 -29.01 -2.81
N ARG A 611 28.95 -27.89 -2.73
CA ARG A 611 30.15 -27.78 -1.88
C ARG A 611 29.84 -26.97 -0.62
N PRO A 612 30.24 -27.43 0.57
CA PRO A 612 30.10 -26.65 1.80
C PRO A 612 30.72 -25.25 1.66
N GLY A 613 29.95 -24.23 2.01
CA GLY A 613 30.28 -22.81 1.84
C GLY A 613 29.71 -22.14 0.58
N ASP A 614 29.13 -22.88 -0.38
CA ASP A 614 28.60 -22.29 -1.62
C ASP A 614 27.48 -21.26 -1.37
N PHE A 615 26.70 -21.42 -0.30
CA PHE A 615 25.66 -20.44 0.08
C PHE A 615 26.22 -19.04 0.40
N LEU A 616 27.50 -18.92 0.81
CA LEU A 616 28.13 -17.64 1.13
C LEU A 616 28.15 -16.71 -0.08
N ARG A 617 28.20 -17.26 -1.30
CA ARG A 617 28.15 -16.49 -2.55
C ARG A 617 26.86 -15.67 -2.67
N PHE A 618 25.74 -16.21 -2.18
CA PHE A 618 24.44 -15.55 -2.17
C PHE A 618 24.20 -14.75 -0.89
N PHE A 619 24.76 -15.19 0.24
CA PHE A 619 24.59 -14.50 1.51
C PHE A 619 25.41 -13.20 1.59
N SER A 620 26.63 -13.19 1.05
CA SER A 620 27.51 -12.03 1.10
C SER A 620 27.02 -10.85 0.26
N ASP A 621 26.31 -11.11 -0.84
CA ASP A 621 25.76 -10.06 -1.69
C ASP A 621 24.39 -9.56 -1.14
N PRO A 622 24.26 -8.27 -0.81
CA PRO A 622 22.99 -7.72 -0.32
C PRO A 622 21.82 -7.81 -1.30
N ARG A 623 22.07 -7.93 -2.61
CA ARG A 623 21.05 -8.01 -3.66
C ARG A 623 20.31 -9.35 -3.63
N THR A 624 21.01 -10.43 -3.31
CA THR A 624 20.45 -11.79 -3.22
C THR A 624 19.88 -12.11 -1.84
N ARG A 625 20.25 -11.35 -0.81
CA ARG A 625 19.65 -11.46 0.54
C ARG A 625 18.16 -11.17 0.55
N ALA A 626 17.65 -10.26 -0.29
CA ALA A 626 16.22 -10.02 -0.40
C ALA A 626 15.44 -11.25 -0.93
N GLU A 627 16.12 -12.11 -1.69
CA GLU A 627 15.58 -13.33 -2.33
C GLU A 627 15.86 -14.58 -1.49
N TYR A 628 16.28 -14.42 -0.22
CA TYR A 628 16.72 -15.53 0.62
C TYR A 628 15.67 -16.64 0.77
N LEU A 629 14.38 -16.32 0.70
CA LEU A 629 13.30 -17.31 0.80
C LEU A 629 13.33 -18.35 -0.34
N GLU A 630 13.90 -17.99 -1.48
CA GLU A 630 13.98 -18.87 -2.66
C GLU A 630 15.13 -19.87 -2.52
N TRP A 631 16.30 -19.41 -2.08
CA TRP A 631 17.53 -20.21 -2.08
C TRP A 631 17.92 -20.78 -0.71
N ALA A 632 17.69 -20.07 0.39
CA ALA A 632 18.14 -20.46 1.73
C ALA A 632 17.58 -21.82 2.21
N PRO A 633 16.30 -22.22 1.96
CA PRO A 633 15.85 -23.54 2.39
C PRO A 633 16.66 -24.68 1.78
N LEU A 634 17.01 -24.52 0.51
CA LEU A 634 17.67 -25.54 -0.28
C LEU A 634 19.16 -25.60 0.07
N LEU A 635 19.84 -24.44 0.07
CA LEU A 635 21.28 -24.39 0.34
C LEU A 635 21.61 -24.70 1.80
N LEU A 636 20.83 -24.22 2.77
CA LEU A 636 21.07 -24.54 4.18
C LEU A 636 20.78 -26.00 4.50
N ALA A 637 19.76 -26.61 3.89
CA ALA A 637 19.53 -28.05 4.03
C ALA A 637 20.67 -28.89 3.43
N ALA A 638 21.33 -28.39 2.38
CA ALA A 638 22.53 -29.03 1.83
C ALA A 638 23.71 -28.93 2.81
N GLU A 639 23.91 -27.76 3.44
CA GLU A 639 24.91 -27.57 4.52
C GLU A 639 24.64 -28.52 5.71
N ASP A 640 23.39 -28.59 6.18
CA ASP A 640 23.00 -29.45 7.30
C ASP A 640 23.30 -30.94 7.02
N TRP A 641 23.16 -31.36 5.76
CA TRP A 641 23.48 -32.71 5.33
C TRP A 641 24.99 -32.97 5.34
N HIS A 642 25.79 -32.05 4.79
CA HIS A 642 27.25 -32.15 4.81
C HIS A 642 27.84 -32.05 6.23
N ALA A 643 27.21 -31.27 7.11
CA ALA A 643 27.54 -31.18 8.53
C ALA A 643 27.08 -32.40 9.35
N GLY A 644 26.27 -33.29 8.75
CA GLY A 644 25.77 -34.51 9.40
C GLY A 644 24.63 -34.28 10.41
N ILE A 645 24.04 -33.08 10.42
CA ILE A 645 22.88 -32.72 11.25
C ILE A 645 21.62 -33.42 10.71
N VAL A 646 21.43 -33.38 9.39
CA VAL A 646 20.31 -34.05 8.70
C VAL A 646 20.83 -35.30 8.00
N ARG A 647 20.17 -36.45 8.23
CA ARG A 647 20.50 -37.73 7.59
C ARG A 647 19.48 -38.08 6.52
N ASP A 648 19.94 -38.76 5.48
CA ASP A 648 19.08 -39.33 4.44
C ASP A 648 18.00 -40.25 5.04
N SER A 649 16.75 -39.98 4.70
CA SER A 649 15.56 -40.73 5.15
C SER A 649 15.62 -42.22 4.77
N THR A 650 16.31 -42.59 3.70
CA THR A 650 16.48 -44.00 3.30
C THR A 650 17.37 -44.79 4.25
N ARG A 651 18.38 -44.17 4.88
CA ARG A 651 19.25 -44.86 5.86
C ARG A 651 18.52 -45.18 7.17
N HIS A 652 17.50 -44.40 7.55
CA HIS A 652 16.76 -44.65 8.79
C HIS A 652 15.81 -45.87 8.68
N ASN A 653 15.32 -46.17 7.48
CA ASN A 653 14.44 -47.32 7.24
C ASN A 653 15.19 -48.67 7.11
N SER A 654 16.50 -48.67 6.87
CA SER A 654 17.27 -49.93 6.82
C SER A 654 17.67 -50.45 8.20
N MET A 655 17.86 -49.59 9.21
CA MET A 655 18.20 -50.01 10.57
C MET A 655 17.03 -50.60 11.37
N ARG A 656 15.77 -50.31 11.01
CA ARG A 656 14.59 -50.88 11.68
C ARG A 656 14.19 -52.29 11.18
N LYS A 657 14.93 -52.87 10.24
CA LYS A 657 14.68 -54.25 9.75
C LYS A 657 15.33 -55.35 10.59
N ASN A 658 16.07 -55.00 11.64
CA ASN A 658 16.66 -55.96 12.58
C ASN A 658 16.10 -55.76 14.00
N TYR A 659 14.80 -55.96 14.19
CA TYR A 659 14.20 -56.36 15.48
C TYR A 659 12.90 -57.13 15.24
#